data_AF-A0A067BS92-F1
#
_entry.id   AF-A0A067BS92-F1
#
_cell.length_a   1.000
_cell.length_b   1.000
_cell.length_c   1.000
_cell.angle_alpha   90.00
_cell.angle_beta   90.00
_cell.angle_gamma   90.00
#
_symmetry.space_group_name_H-M   'P 1'
#
loop_
_entity.id
_entity.type
_entity.pdbx_description
1 polymer ?
#
loop_
_entity_poly.entity_id
_entity_poly.type
_entity_poly.pdbx_seq_one_letter_code
_entity_poly.pdbx_strand_id
1 'polypeptide(L)'
;MVTSPTPAILASVRREHWRFQLRKWYQVIVTVAGFCVILLIAGDATANNWAIGNFLGGGYFFLTPIASVQSLAQLRAKYSFATNLGVDNLSNLGQWMSNFSVVHMVTKSDKIYVIQTGDIPLTPDSVLCPIFESTYAVDVAVSSKVKLALLSDAVTFFRGNAMTHFFSDDTTANLGNSSMTSDELIDRNYIPGRTTVDKRFTTEIALLNSSVPQTHRVNYYRIFSRSFCSGCDPVAELGYSVCNMTMVYNDTTKTLTVTSSRFLPGSNYKLGFIMPNSAFGQVALAAKITAIVFAVFGYLASRRTVQWHDVDPTKAESVLTRAVRTVLPKVFRHQSHALRFDMFCYNSDIFVFLYAASVLIDIPNCLLYMRNVNLYTMYAPQFLYSLQLFSLSTRLLWVNCAILKGCKILWNLLGVATFNGESVVMRFFNWSSVKTLYASAVLLFYVPPFIEYNNSITVDVRNAVRRIDGICVNVFDGFYMRVASSITIGLIANVLLLTALDHVIFSKFWRVMTKNSLARQAIFNSSSILCDYLDDVTPDTSVIIVTARRLSTLQWFFTSHLVCFGLPEKGLRANKSKAVTVKAPQTSPHKPLLSSLSAVAPDESAAATGDTGCRVVQDGDRNLYLLDHKYTAITSLAFNIKILKNTTITIQ
;
A
#
# COMPACT_ATOMS: atom_id res chain seq x y z
N MET A 1 17.58 56.85 32.95
CA MET A 1 18.20 55.51 33.10
C MET A 1 17.26 54.50 32.50
N VAL A 2 17.58 53.99 31.31
CA VAL A 2 16.87 52.87 30.69
C VAL A 2 17.39 51.60 31.33
N THR A 3 16.55 50.91 32.09
CA THR A 3 16.90 49.64 32.74
C THR A 3 17.14 48.59 31.66
N SER A 4 18.39 48.15 31.53
CA SER A 4 18.77 47.04 30.66
C SER A 4 18.04 45.76 31.11
N PRO A 5 17.40 45.00 30.21
CA PRO A 5 16.72 43.77 30.59
C PRO A 5 17.71 42.76 31.15
N THR A 6 17.35 42.13 32.27
CA THR A 6 18.18 41.13 32.95
C THR A 6 18.47 39.92 32.04
N PRO A 7 19.65 39.28 32.16
CA PRO A 7 20.09 38.20 31.26
C PRO A 7 19.14 37.00 31.21
N ALA A 8 18.34 36.77 32.25
CA ALA A 8 17.31 35.74 32.28
C ALA A 8 16.15 35.99 31.30
N ILE A 9 15.78 37.25 31.08
CA ILE A 9 14.72 37.66 30.14
C ILE A 9 15.21 37.54 28.69
N LEU A 10 16.47 37.90 28.43
CA LEU A 10 17.08 37.70 27.12
C LEU A 10 17.24 36.21 26.77
N ALA A 11 17.55 35.36 27.76
CA ALA A 11 17.62 33.91 27.58
C ALA A 11 16.23 33.27 27.34
N SER A 12 15.18 33.75 28.00
CA SER A 12 13.81 33.25 27.77
C SER A 12 13.29 33.67 26.39
N VAL A 13 13.47 34.93 26.00
CA VAL A 13 13.08 35.46 24.68
C VAL A 13 13.85 34.75 23.55
N ARG A 14 15.15 34.50 23.72
CA ARG A 14 15.96 33.75 22.74
C ARG A 14 15.51 32.29 22.63
N ARG A 15 15.11 31.66 23.75
CA ARG A 15 14.60 30.28 23.78
C ARG A 15 13.20 30.18 23.17
N GLU A 16 12.35 31.19 23.34
CA GLU A 16 11.05 31.29 22.68
C GLU A 16 11.17 31.55 21.19
N HIS A 17 12.08 32.43 20.77
CA HIS A 17 12.37 32.66 19.36
C HIS A 17 12.88 31.39 18.67
N TRP A 18 13.80 30.66 19.30
CA TRP A 18 14.27 29.37 18.80
C TRP A 18 13.14 28.33 18.69
N ARG A 19 12.26 28.23 19.69
CA ARG A 19 11.10 27.34 19.66
C ARG A 19 10.11 27.72 18.56
N PHE A 20 9.90 29.01 18.33
CA PHE A 20 9.06 29.52 17.26
C PHE A 20 9.64 29.16 15.88
N GLN A 21 10.94 29.37 15.67
CA GLN A 21 11.62 28.99 14.43
C GLN A 21 11.59 27.47 14.22
N LEU A 22 11.85 26.68 15.25
CA LEU A 22 11.74 25.22 15.22
C LEU A 22 10.33 24.76 14.83
N ARG A 23 9.27 25.37 15.37
CA ARG A 23 7.88 25.06 14.98
C ARG A 23 7.60 25.44 13.53
N LYS A 24 8.12 26.57 13.05
CA LYS A 24 7.96 27.00 11.66
C LYS A 24 8.67 26.05 10.70
N TRP A 25 9.93 25.71 10.97
CA TRP A 25 10.68 24.71 10.20
C TRP A 25 10.00 23.34 10.22
N TYR A 26 9.50 22.93 11.38
CA TYR A 26 8.73 21.71 11.53
C TYR A 26 7.48 21.71 10.63
N GLN A 27 6.68 22.78 10.66
CA GLN A 27 5.50 22.90 9.79
C GLN A 27 5.85 22.82 8.31
N VAL A 28 6.98 23.43 7.90
CA VAL A 28 7.49 23.34 6.53
C VAL A 28 7.84 21.89 6.19
N ILE A 29 8.60 21.20 7.05
CA ILE A 29 8.99 19.79 6.83
C ILE A 29 7.76 18.89 6.69
N VAL A 30 6.77 19.00 7.58
CA VAL A 30 5.56 18.17 7.52
C VAL A 30 4.72 18.50 6.28
N THR A 31 4.73 19.75 5.80
CA THR A 31 4.04 20.13 4.55
C THR A 31 4.75 19.55 3.33
N VAL A 32 6.09 19.62 3.29
CA VAL A 32 6.91 19.02 2.23
C VAL A 32 6.74 17.51 2.21
N ALA A 33 6.77 16.84 3.37
CA ALA A 33 6.54 15.41 3.48
C ALA A 33 5.14 15.01 2.96
N GLY A 34 4.10 15.78 3.33
CA GLY A 34 2.74 15.58 2.81
C GLY A 34 2.66 15.74 1.30
N PHE A 35 3.37 16.72 0.72
CA PHE A 35 3.47 16.89 -0.74
C PHE A 35 4.19 15.72 -1.41
N CYS A 36 5.29 15.22 -0.83
CA CYS A 36 5.98 14.03 -1.33
C CYS A 36 5.06 12.80 -1.35
N VAL A 37 4.21 12.62 -0.32
CA VAL A 37 3.22 11.53 -0.30
C VAL A 37 2.22 11.66 -1.45
N ILE A 38 1.78 12.87 -1.78
CA ILE A 38 0.88 13.10 -2.93
C ILE A 38 1.57 12.68 -4.22
N LEU A 39 2.85 13.06 -4.42
CA LEU A 39 3.63 12.65 -5.58
C LEU A 39 3.81 11.13 -5.64
N LEU A 40 4.01 10.46 -4.49
CA LEU A 40 4.09 9.00 -4.43
C LEU A 40 2.76 8.33 -4.81
N ILE A 41 1.62 8.82 -4.33
CA ILE A 41 0.30 8.30 -4.72
C ILE A 41 0.05 8.53 -6.22
N ALA A 42 0.43 9.70 -6.75
CA ALA A 42 0.30 10.01 -8.17
C ALA A 42 1.21 9.12 -9.04
N GLY A 43 2.47 8.94 -8.62
CA GLY A 43 3.41 8.02 -9.25
C GLY A 43 2.91 6.58 -9.18
N ASP A 44 2.28 6.18 -8.07
CA ASP A 44 1.69 4.87 -7.92
C ASP A 44 0.49 4.62 -8.86
N ALA A 45 -0.35 5.63 -9.05
CA ALA A 45 -1.51 5.54 -9.93
C ALA A 45 -1.13 5.53 -11.42
N THR A 46 0.04 6.07 -11.76
CA THR A 46 0.49 6.26 -13.15
C THR A 46 1.61 5.29 -13.54
N ALA A 47 2.78 5.37 -12.90
CA ALA A 47 3.96 4.57 -13.22
C ALA A 47 3.81 3.11 -12.76
N ASN A 48 3.14 2.85 -11.64
CA ASN A 48 2.89 1.50 -11.12
C ASN A 48 1.52 0.94 -11.55
N ASN A 49 1.07 1.33 -12.74
CA ASN A 49 -0.17 0.86 -13.34
C ASN A 49 0.15 -0.11 -14.49
N TRP A 50 -0.15 -1.37 -14.27
CA TRP A 50 0.17 -2.46 -15.20
C TRP A 50 -0.53 -2.31 -16.55
N ALA A 51 -1.76 -1.80 -16.56
CA ALA A 51 -2.52 -1.57 -17.79
C ALA A 51 -1.91 -0.43 -18.63
N ILE A 52 -1.49 0.67 -17.99
CA ILE A 52 -0.78 1.76 -18.67
C ILE A 52 0.55 1.26 -19.23
N GLY A 53 1.31 0.50 -18.43
CA GLY A 53 2.58 -0.08 -18.87
C GLY A 53 2.44 -0.98 -20.10
N ASN A 54 1.40 -1.81 -20.13
CA ASN A 54 1.09 -2.65 -21.30
C ASN A 54 0.66 -1.82 -22.52
N PHE A 55 -0.17 -0.79 -22.31
CA PHE A 55 -0.64 0.11 -23.37
C PHE A 55 0.50 0.89 -24.04
N LEU A 56 1.48 1.36 -23.27
CA LEU A 56 2.67 2.05 -23.80
C LEU A 56 3.56 1.14 -24.67
N GLY A 57 3.41 -0.18 -24.55
CA GLY A 57 3.93 -1.15 -25.51
C GLY A 57 5.43 -1.42 -25.46
N GLY A 58 6.20 -0.78 -24.57
CA GLY A 58 7.65 -1.02 -24.43
C GLY A 58 8.00 -2.48 -24.16
N GLY A 59 7.13 -3.21 -23.43
CA GLY A 59 7.30 -4.63 -23.15
C GLY A 59 7.30 -5.54 -24.38
N TYR A 60 6.68 -5.13 -25.49
CA TYR A 60 6.64 -5.94 -26.71
C TYR A 60 8.00 -6.05 -27.42
N PHE A 61 9.01 -5.28 -27.02
CA PHE A 61 10.39 -5.52 -27.46
C PHE A 61 10.85 -6.98 -27.19
N PHE A 62 10.44 -7.56 -26.07
CA PHE A 62 10.77 -8.95 -25.71
C PHE A 62 10.04 -10.01 -26.55
N LEU A 63 9.10 -9.61 -27.43
CA LEU A 63 8.43 -10.51 -28.37
C LEU A 63 9.35 -10.93 -29.53
N THR A 64 10.37 -10.13 -29.84
CA THR A 64 11.28 -10.32 -30.99
C THR A 64 11.70 -11.77 -31.29
N PRO A 65 12.18 -12.59 -30.32
CA PRO A 65 12.63 -13.96 -30.62
C PRO A 65 11.50 -14.93 -31.03
N ILE A 66 10.25 -14.59 -30.71
CA ILE A 66 9.09 -15.48 -30.94
C ILE A 66 8.05 -14.84 -31.87
N ALA A 67 8.30 -13.65 -32.39
CA ALA A 67 7.34 -12.89 -33.19
C ALA A 67 6.92 -13.61 -34.48
N SER A 68 7.78 -14.47 -35.03
CA SER A 68 7.52 -15.20 -36.29
C SER A 68 6.83 -16.55 -36.11
N VAL A 69 6.46 -16.94 -34.89
CA VAL A 69 5.83 -18.24 -34.60
C VAL A 69 4.45 -18.06 -33.98
N GLN A 70 3.56 -19.03 -34.19
CA GLN A 70 2.22 -19.06 -33.59
C GLN A 70 2.14 -19.98 -32.37
N SER A 71 3.10 -20.92 -32.22
CA SER A 71 3.15 -21.88 -31.13
C SER A 71 4.57 -22.27 -30.78
N LEU A 72 4.76 -22.88 -29.61
CA LEU A 72 6.07 -23.36 -29.15
C LEU A 72 6.72 -24.34 -30.13
N ALA A 73 5.93 -25.21 -30.76
CA ALA A 73 6.43 -26.27 -31.65
C ALA A 73 7.17 -25.73 -32.89
N GLN A 74 6.76 -24.56 -33.38
CA GLN A 74 7.36 -23.94 -34.57
C GLN A 74 8.77 -23.38 -34.32
N LEU A 75 9.16 -23.18 -33.06
CA LEU A 75 10.49 -22.70 -32.71
C LEU A 75 11.59 -23.73 -33.07
N ARG A 76 11.26 -25.02 -33.14
CA ARG A 76 12.16 -26.10 -33.60
C ARG A 76 12.75 -25.84 -34.98
N ALA A 77 11.97 -25.22 -35.88
CA ALA A 77 12.42 -24.91 -37.24
C ALA A 77 13.18 -23.58 -37.33
N LYS A 78 13.22 -22.77 -36.26
CA LYS A 78 13.81 -21.42 -36.26
C LYS A 78 15.10 -21.31 -35.46
N TYR A 79 15.31 -22.22 -34.51
CA TYR A 79 16.45 -22.23 -33.60
C TYR A 79 17.08 -23.61 -33.54
N SER A 80 18.41 -23.64 -33.45
CA SER A 80 19.15 -24.83 -33.03
C SER A 80 19.12 -24.91 -31.51
N PHE A 81 18.59 -26.01 -30.98
CA PHE A 81 18.49 -26.22 -29.55
C PHE A 81 19.72 -26.93 -28.99
N ALA A 82 20.12 -26.53 -27.78
CA ALA A 82 21.13 -27.25 -27.02
C ALA A 82 20.72 -28.72 -26.82
N THR A 83 21.69 -29.63 -26.89
CA THR A 83 21.46 -31.07 -26.70
C THR A 83 20.76 -31.31 -25.35
N ASN A 84 19.68 -32.10 -25.36
CA ASN A 84 18.82 -32.40 -24.20
C ASN A 84 18.11 -31.19 -23.55
N LEU A 85 18.14 -30.00 -24.17
CA LEU A 85 17.49 -28.77 -23.69
C LEU A 85 16.60 -28.14 -24.78
N GLY A 86 15.98 -29.00 -25.59
CA GLY A 86 15.00 -28.63 -26.62
C GLY A 86 13.55 -28.67 -26.13
N VAL A 87 12.62 -28.32 -27.02
CA VAL A 87 11.16 -28.30 -26.72
C VAL A 87 10.65 -29.66 -26.25
N ASP A 88 11.16 -30.76 -26.83
CA ASP A 88 10.72 -32.13 -26.51
C ASP A 88 11.26 -32.66 -25.17
N ASN A 89 12.26 -31.99 -24.60
CA ASN A 89 12.88 -32.38 -23.33
C ASN A 89 12.22 -31.71 -22.12
N LEU A 90 11.23 -30.85 -22.34
CA LEU A 90 10.42 -30.25 -21.28
C LEU A 90 9.40 -31.24 -20.74
N SER A 91 9.12 -31.16 -19.44
CA SER A 91 7.98 -31.82 -18.80
C SER A 91 6.65 -31.35 -19.41
N ASN A 92 5.56 -32.09 -19.16
CA ASN A 92 4.25 -31.72 -19.70
C ASN A 92 3.82 -30.32 -19.23
N LEU A 93 4.07 -30.01 -17.95
CA LEU A 93 3.79 -28.70 -17.39
C LEU A 93 4.74 -27.63 -17.99
N GLY A 94 6.02 -27.96 -18.18
CA GLY A 94 7.00 -27.07 -18.81
C GLY A 94 6.63 -26.70 -20.25
N GLN A 95 6.14 -27.67 -21.02
CA GLN A 95 5.62 -27.45 -22.38
C GLN A 95 4.38 -26.55 -22.36
N TRP A 96 3.42 -26.82 -21.48
CA TRP A 96 2.22 -25.99 -21.33
C TRP A 96 2.56 -24.55 -20.95
N MET A 97 3.39 -24.32 -19.93
CA MET A 97 3.80 -22.98 -19.49
C MET A 97 4.54 -22.22 -20.61
N SER A 98 5.40 -22.93 -21.35
CA SER A 98 6.13 -22.36 -22.48
C SER A 98 5.21 -21.99 -23.63
N ASN A 99 4.24 -22.84 -23.95
CA ASN A 99 3.28 -22.59 -25.01
C ASN A 99 2.32 -21.45 -24.63
N PHE A 100 1.82 -21.42 -23.39
CA PHE A 100 0.97 -20.33 -22.87
C PHE A 100 1.64 -18.97 -23.09
N SER A 101 2.86 -18.82 -22.59
CA SER A 101 3.59 -17.56 -22.69
C SER A 101 3.91 -17.16 -24.14
N VAL A 102 4.29 -18.09 -25.00
CA VAL A 102 4.53 -17.79 -26.43
C VAL A 102 3.25 -17.36 -27.13
N VAL A 103 2.17 -18.14 -27.02
CA VAL A 103 0.89 -17.88 -27.69
C VAL A 103 0.31 -16.55 -27.24
N HIS A 104 0.23 -16.30 -25.93
CA HIS A 104 -0.39 -15.08 -25.40
C HIS A 104 0.44 -13.83 -25.71
N MET A 105 1.77 -13.93 -25.78
CA MET A 105 2.62 -12.81 -26.22
C MET A 105 2.41 -12.49 -27.71
N VAL A 106 2.45 -13.51 -28.58
CA VAL A 106 2.33 -13.31 -30.04
C VAL A 106 0.95 -12.80 -30.43
N THR A 107 -0.09 -13.37 -29.84
CA THR A 107 -1.48 -12.96 -30.11
C THR A 107 -1.87 -11.64 -29.43
N LYS A 108 -0.99 -11.06 -28.61
CA LYS A 108 -1.27 -9.88 -27.77
C LYS A 108 -2.58 -10.04 -26.99
N SER A 109 -2.73 -11.19 -26.35
CA SER A 109 -3.95 -11.57 -25.65
C SER A 109 -4.24 -10.66 -24.45
N ASP A 110 -5.52 -10.32 -24.24
CA ASP A 110 -5.99 -9.57 -23.07
C ASP A 110 -5.80 -10.32 -21.74
N LYS A 111 -5.38 -11.59 -21.75
CA LYS A 111 -5.11 -12.36 -20.52
C LYS A 111 -3.81 -11.98 -19.83
N ILE A 112 -2.90 -11.28 -20.51
CA ILE A 112 -1.60 -10.93 -19.96
C ILE A 112 -1.28 -9.44 -20.14
N TYR A 113 -0.53 -8.90 -19.19
CA TYR A 113 0.19 -7.64 -19.35
C TYR A 113 1.65 -7.94 -19.69
N VAL A 114 2.17 -7.29 -20.72
CA VAL A 114 3.58 -7.33 -21.10
C VAL A 114 4.19 -5.96 -20.82
N ILE A 115 4.96 -5.86 -19.75
CA ILE A 115 5.50 -4.58 -19.27
C ILE A 115 7.02 -4.57 -19.35
N GLN A 116 7.58 -3.39 -19.61
CA GLN A 116 9.01 -3.12 -19.49
C GLN A 116 9.26 -2.33 -18.20
N THR A 117 10.34 -2.65 -17.50
CA THR A 117 10.79 -1.90 -16.32
C THR A 117 11.86 -0.90 -16.71
N GLY A 118 12.92 -1.37 -17.38
CA GLY A 118 14.01 -0.55 -17.86
C GLY A 118 15.34 -1.29 -17.87
N ASP A 119 16.42 -0.53 -17.97
CA ASP A 119 17.76 -1.03 -18.24
C ASP A 119 18.61 -0.99 -16.94
N ILE A 120 19.10 -2.14 -16.51
CA ILE A 120 19.89 -2.30 -15.28
C ILE A 120 21.30 -2.78 -15.64
N PRO A 121 22.38 -2.11 -15.17
CA PRO A 121 23.75 -2.56 -15.38
C PRO A 121 23.96 -3.97 -14.83
N LEU A 122 24.56 -4.84 -15.63
CA LEU A 122 24.96 -6.17 -15.16
C LEU A 122 26.24 -6.08 -14.34
N THR A 123 26.26 -6.88 -13.28
CA THR A 123 27.40 -7.05 -12.37
C THR A 123 27.92 -8.48 -12.43
N PRO A 124 29.14 -8.76 -11.94
CA PRO A 124 29.65 -10.13 -11.80
C PRO A 124 28.75 -11.05 -10.97
N ASP A 125 27.93 -10.48 -10.08
CA ASP A 125 27.01 -11.21 -9.21
C ASP A 125 25.64 -11.50 -9.85
N SER A 126 25.36 -10.95 -11.03
CA SER A 126 24.09 -11.11 -11.77
C SER A 126 24.26 -11.81 -13.12
N VAL A 127 25.26 -12.68 -13.22
CA VAL A 127 25.67 -13.33 -14.48
C VAL A 127 24.70 -14.42 -14.89
N LEU A 128 24.15 -14.29 -16.10
CA LEU A 128 23.20 -15.26 -16.68
C LEU A 128 23.81 -16.09 -17.81
N CYS A 129 24.91 -15.66 -18.43
CA CYS A 129 25.47 -16.26 -19.66
C CYS A 129 25.91 -17.74 -19.64
N PRO A 130 26.40 -18.32 -18.53
CA PRO A 130 27.00 -19.67 -18.53
C PRO A 130 26.09 -20.79 -19.03
N ILE A 131 24.77 -20.65 -18.92
CA ILE A 131 23.83 -21.68 -19.37
C ILE A 131 23.94 -22.00 -20.88
N PHE A 132 24.53 -21.10 -21.68
CA PHE A 132 24.73 -21.34 -23.12
C PHE A 132 25.88 -22.30 -23.42
N GLU A 133 26.75 -22.61 -22.44
CA GLU A 133 27.84 -23.58 -22.55
C GLU A 133 27.28 -24.99 -22.75
N SER A 134 27.09 -25.35 -24.02
CA SER A 134 26.47 -26.61 -24.44
C SER A 134 26.85 -26.93 -25.89
N THR A 135 26.37 -28.07 -26.37
CA THR A 135 26.51 -28.52 -27.76
C THR A 135 25.20 -28.33 -28.50
N TYR A 136 25.29 -27.88 -29.75
CA TYR A 136 24.16 -27.55 -30.61
C TYR A 136 24.32 -28.24 -31.97
N ALA A 137 23.22 -28.77 -32.50
CA ALA A 137 23.21 -29.37 -33.84
C ALA A 137 23.10 -28.26 -34.89
N VAL A 138 24.16 -28.03 -35.66
CA VAL A 138 24.27 -26.90 -36.58
C VAL A 138 24.91 -27.38 -37.87
N ASP A 139 24.30 -27.06 -39.01
CA ASP A 139 24.86 -27.34 -40.33
C ASP A 139 25.15 -26.01 -41.05
N VAL A 140 26.44 -25.63 -41.07
CA VAL A 140 26.89 -24.37 -41.69
C VAL A 140 26.72 -24.39 -43.22
N ALA A 141 26.64 -25.57 -43.85
CA ALA A 141 26.38 -25.70 -45.27
C ALA A 141 24.92 -25.32 -45.63
N VAL A 142 23.99 -25.49 -44.68
CA VAL A 142 22.58 -25.06 -44.84
C VAL A 142 22.46 -23.56 -44.60
N SER A 143 23.08 -23.04 -43.53
CA SER A 143 23.13 -21.61 -43.23
C SER A 143 24.33 -21.26 -42.38
N SER A 144 25.13 -20.28 -42.82
CA SER A 144 26.22 -19.71 -42.03
C SER A 144 25.73 -18.78 -40.90
N LYS A 145 24.46 -18.36 -40.95
CA LYS A 145 23.82 -17.60 -39.88
C LYS A 145 22.96 -18.52 -39.05
N VAL A 146 23.28 -18.61 -37.76
CA VAL A 146 22.61 -19.53 -36.83
C VAL A 146 21.97 -18.79 -35.68
N LYS A 147 20.89 -19.35 -35.16
CA LYS A 147 20.24 -18.91 -33.93
C LYS A 147 20.22 -20.07 -32.96
N LEU A 148 20.79 -19.87 -31.79
CA LEU A 148 20.85 -20.86 -30.71
C LEU A 148 19.74 -20.60 -29.70
N ALA A 149 19.19 -21.67 -29.14
CA ALA A 149 18.22 -21.59 -28.06
C ALA A 149 18.35 -22.76 -27.07
N LEU A 150 17.78 -22.57 -25.89
CA LEU A 150 17.68 -23.62 -24.87
C LEU A 150 16.43 -23.41 -24.03
N LEU A 151 15.86 -24.53 -23.58
CA LEU A 151 14.73 -24.58 -22.68
C LEU A 151 15.07 -25.54 -21.54
N SER A 152 14.93 -25.07 -20.30
CA SER A 152 15.15 -25.88 -19.11
C SER A 152 14.05 -25.60 -18.10
N ASP A 153 13.36 -26.65 -17.67
CA ASP A 153 12.36 -26.60 -16.62
C ASP A 153 12.79 -27.30 -15.34
N ALA A 154 12.29 -26.77 -14.23
CA ALA A 154 12.61 -27.24 -12.89
C ALA A 154 11.46 -27.00 -11.92
N VAL A 155 11.38 -27.83 -10.89
CA VAL A 155 10.58 -27.56 -9.69
C VAL A 155 11.51 -27.11 -8.57
N THR A 156 11.26 -25.91 -8.03
CA THR A 156 11.93 -25.40 -6.84
C THR A 156 11.25 -25.95 -5.60
N PHE A 157 12.03 -26.62 -4.78
CA PHE A 157 11.68 -27.09 -3.46
C PHE A 157 12.20 -26.11 -2.41
N PHE A 158 11.44 -25.95 -1.33
CA PHE A 158 11.78 -25.06 -0.23
C PHE A 158 11.73 -25.78 1.10
N ARG A 159 12.61 -25.44 2.03
CA ARG A 159 12.62 -26.00 3.39
C ARG A 159 12.45 -24.92 4.43
N GLY A 160 11.66 -25.21 5.47
CA GLY A 160 11.47 -24.30 6.59
C GLY A 160 10.71 -23.02 6.24
N ASN A 161 10.62 -22.10 7.19
CA ASN A 161 10.04 -20.76 7.07
C ASN A 161 10.85 -19.79 7.95
N ALA A 162 10.51 -18.50 7.93
CA ALA A 162 11.25 -17.48 8.67
C ALA A 162 11.37 -17.78 10.18
N MET A 163 10.39 -18.45 10.78
CA MET A 163 10.42 -18.82 12.20
C MET A 163 11.34 -20.02 12.43
N THR A 164 11.26 -21.07 11.60
CA THR A 164 12.17 -22.22 11.75
C THR A 164 13.61 -21.83 11.46
N HIS A 165 13.85 -20.93 10.51
CA HIS A 165 15.20 -20.38 10.27
C HIS A 165 15.79 -19.67 11.49
N PHE A 166 14.93 -19.05 12.32
CA PHE A 166 15.38 -18.34 13.51
C PHE A 166 15.51 -19.25 14.74
N PHE A 167 14.62 -20.23 14.89
CA PHE A 167 14.53 -21.06 16.10
C PHE A 167 15.11 -22.47 15.95
N SER A 168 15.48 -22.90 14.74
CA SER A 168 16.00 -24.24 14.45
C SER A 168 17.25 -24.19 13.56
N ASP A 169 17.77 -25.37 13.22
CA ASP A 169 18.98 -25.59 12.42
C ASP A 169 18.66 -25.96 10.96
N ASP A 170 17.45 -25.69 10.48
CA ASP A 170 17.01 -26.00 9.11
C ASP A 170 17.86 -25.33 8.00
N THR A 171 18.54 -24.23 8.34
CA THR A 171 19.48 -23.51 7.46
C THR A 171 20.88 -24.12 7.42
N THR A 172 21.23 -25.00 8.36
CA THR A 172 22.60 -25.52 8.51
C THR A 172 22.69 -27.04 8.47
N ALA A 173 21.69 -27.76 8.96
CA ALA A 173 21.73 -29.22 9.10
C ALA A 173 21.01 -29.94 7.96
N ASN A 174 21.60 -31.02 7.43
CA ASN A 174 21.00 -31.91 6.43
C ASN A 174 20.47 -31.19 5.17
N LEU A 175 21.22 -30.21 4.66
CA LEU A 175 20.82 -29.45 3.48
C LEU A 175 20.71 -30.34 2.23
N GLY A 176 19.71 -30.03 1.40
CA GLY A 176 19.53 -30.68 0.11
C GLY A 176 20.55 -30.17 -0.89
N ASN A 177 20.82 -30.96 -1.93
CA ASN A 177 21.67 -30.54 -3.04
C ASN A 177 21.00 -30.85 -4.38
N SER A 178 21.52 -30.30 -5.48
CA SER A 178 20.95 -30.44 -6.81
C SER A 178 21.05 -31.84 -7.42
N SER A 179 21.74 -32.79 -6.75
CA SER A 179 21.80 -34.20 -7.18
C SER A 179 20.75 -35.09 -6.50
N MET A 180 20.10 -34.59 -5.44
CA MET A 180 19.07 -35.35 -4.72
C MET A 180 17.78 -35.45 -5.52
N THR A 181 17.06 -36.55 -5.30
CA THR A 181 15.76 -36.81 -5.87
C THR A 181 14.63 -36.05 -5.17
N SER A 182 13.46 -35.95 -5.82
CA SER A 182 12.27 -35.36 -5.20
C SER A 182 11.91 -36.01 -3.87
N ASP A 183 12.01 -37.34 -3.80
CA ASP A 183 11.58 -38.12 -2.64
C ASP A 183 12.56 -37.92 -1.48
N GLU A 184 13.86 -37.94 -1.78
CA GLU A 184 14.94 -37.61 -0.84
C GLU A 184 14.86 -36.17 -0.30
N LEU A 185 14.37 -35.22 -1.09
CA LEU A 185 14.13 -33.85 -0.64
C LEU A 185 12.93 -33.78 0.29
N ILE A 186 11.84 -34.47 -0.05
CA ILE A 186 10.64 -34.56 0.80
C ILE A 186 10.98 -35.19 2.16
N ASP A 187 11.78 -36.25 2.17
CA ASP A 187 12.28 -36.89 3.40
C ASP A 187 13.10 -35.93 4.29
N ARG A 188 13.69 -34.88 3.70
CA ARG A 188 14.43 -33.82 4.39
C ARG A 188 13.57 -32.57 4.70
N ASN A 189 12.25 -32.70 4.62
CA ASN A 189 11.28 -31.62 4.86
C ASN A 189 11.32 -30.48 3.82
N TYR A 190 11.71 -30.79 2.59
CA TYR A 190 11.53 -29.87 1.48
C TYR A 190 10.14 -30.04 0.84
N ILE A 191 9.51 -28.92 0.50
CA ILE A 191 8.17 -28.87 -0.09
C ILE A 191 8.24 -28.21 -1.47
N PRO A 192 7.64 -28.79 -2.52
CA PRO A 192 7.60 -28.18 -3.84
C PRO A 192 6.71 -26.92 -3.83
N GLY A 193 7.27 -25.77 -4.21
CA GLY A 193 6.56 -24.48 -4.10
C GLY A 193 6.57 -23.62 -5.37
N ARG A 194 7.26 -24.05 -6.44
CA ARG A 194 7.31 -23.30 -7.70
C ARG A 194 7.77 -24.17 -8.85
N THR A 195 7.10 -24.10 -9.99
CA THR A 195 7.60 -24.62 -11.26
C THR A 195 8.17 -23.48 -12.09
N THR A 196 9.29 -23.70 -12.76
CA THR A 196 9.97 -22.69 -13.58
C THR A 196 10.35 -23.27 -14.93
N VAL A 197 10.39 -22.40 -15.95
CA VAL A 197 10.90 -22.72 -17.28
C VAL A 197 11.75 -21.55 -17.80
N ASP A 198 13.06 -21.77 -17.93
CA ASP A 198 14.02 -20.83 -18.50
C ASP A 198 14.16 -21.07 -20.00
N LYS A 199 13.67 -20.12 -20.79
CA LYS A 199 13.75 -20.13 -22.25
C LYS A 199 14.69 -19.03 -22.67
N ARG A 200 15.71 -19.37 -23.45
CA ARG A 200 16.68 -18.40 -23.95
C ARG A 200 16.87 -18.53 -25.43
N PHE A 201 16.94 -17.40 -26.10
CA PHE A 201 17.01 -17.29 -27.55
C PHE A 201 18.08 -16.28 -27.91
N THR A 202 19.04 -16.68 -28.74
CA THR A 202 20.08 -15.78 -29.23
C THR A 202 19.63 -15.07 -30.51
N THR A 203 20.26 -13.94 -30.81
CA THR A 203 20.19 -13.35 -32.16
C THR A 203 21.05 -14.12 -33.15
N GLU A 204 20.98 -13.75 -34.42
CA GLU A 204 21.80 -14.38 -35.47
C GLU A 204 23.30 -14.23 -35.17
N ILE A 205 24.02 -15.34 -35.31
CA ILE A 205 25.46 -15.45 -35.18
C ILE A 205 26.00 -15.92 -36.52
N ALA A 206 26.96 -15.20 -37.08
CA ALA A 206 27.65 -15.62 -38.31
C ALA A 206 28.81 -16.54 -37.93
N LEU A 207 28.70 -17.81 -38.28
CA LEU A 207 29.73 -18.81 -38.02
C LEU A 207 30.64 -18.99 -39.23
N LEU A 208 31.94 -19.08 -38.96
CA LEU A 208 32.91 -19.56 -39.93
C LEU A 208 32.98 -21.09 -39.86
N ASN A 209 33.12 -21.74 -41.03
CA ASN A 209 33.40 -23.17 -41.11
C ASN A 209 34.86 -23.42 -40.72
N SER A 210 35.13 -23.43 -39.41
CA SER A 210 36.45 -23.66 -38.84
C SER A 210 36.33 -24.31 -37.47
N SER A 211 37.24 -25.26 -37.21
CA SER A 211 37.44 -25.90 -35.91
C SER A 211 38.27 -25.05 -34.93
N VAL A 212 38.73 -23.87 -35.36
CA VAL A 212 39.41 -22.91 -34.49
C VAL A 212 38.36 -22.19 -33.62
N PRO A 213 38.63 -22.00 -32.31
CA PRO A 213 37.76 -21.22 -31.44
C PRO A 213 37.50 -19.81 -31.99
N GLN A 214 36.22 -19.46 -32.11
CA GLN A 214 35.74 -18.15 -32.54
C GLN A 214 34.95 -17.48 -31.42
N THR A 215 35.26 -16.23 -31.11
CA THR A 215 34.60 -15.46 -30.06
C THR A 215 33.66 -14.44 -30.65
N HIS A 216 32.40 -14.46 -30.21
CA HIS A 216 31.33 -13.61 -30.72
C HIS A 216 30.62 -12.88 -29.58
N ARG A 217 30.26 -11.64 -29.86
CA ARG A 217 29.33 -10.86 -29.02
C ARG A 217 27.90 -11.24 -29.41
N VAL A 218 27.23 -12.00 -28.56
CA VAL A 218 25.91 -12.59 -28.86
C VAL A 218 24.84 -11.94 -27.99
N ASN A 219 23.87 -11.29 -28.62
CA ASN A 219 22.69 -10.81 -27.91
C ASN A 219 21.73 -11.97 -27.65
N TYR A 220 21.05 -11.95 -26.52
CA TYR A 220 20.06 -12.96 -26.17
C TYR A 220 18.83 -12.35 -25.51
N TYR A 221 17.71 -13.03 -25.72
CA TYR A 221 16.45 -12.83 -25.04
C TYR A 221 16.22 -13.97 -24.05
N ARG A 222 15.58 -13.65 -22.93
CA ARG A 222 15.17 -14.60 -21.90
C ARG A 222 13.68 -14.43 -21.64
N ILE A 223 12.97 -15.55 -21.62
CA ILE A 223 11.59 -15.63 -21.13
C ILE A 223 11.61 -16.66 -20.01
N PHE A 224 11.66 -16.21 -18.77
CA PHE A 224 11.73 -17.08 -17.60
C PHE A 224 10.36 -17.19 -16.95
N SER A 225 9.62 -18.22 -17.33
CA SER A 225 8.24 -18.46 -16.87
C SER A 225 8.24 -19.15 -15.51
N ARG A 226 7.30 -18.79 -14.65
CA ARG A 226 7.14 -19.31 -13.29
C ARG A 226 5.66 -19.55 -13.02
N SER A 227 5.34 -20.65 -12.35
CA SER A 227 4.03 -20.91 -11.80
C SER A 227 4.17 -21.28 -10.33
N PHE A 228 3.21 -20.83 -9.51
CA PHE A 228 3.19 -21.07 -8.06
C PHE A 228 2.19 -22.16 -7.67
N CYS A 229 1.61 -22.83 -8.67
CA CYS A 229 0.74 -23.99 -8.52
C CYS A 229 0.70 -24.80 -9.81
N SER A 230 0.42 -26.10 -9.69
CA SER A 230 0.28 -26.97 -10.87
C SER A 230 -0.92 -26.54 -11.73
N GLY A 231 -0.66 -26.12 -12.97
CA GLY A 231 -1.70 -25.72 -13.94
C GLY A 231 -2.19 -24.28 -13.85
N CYS A 232 -1.64 -23.45 -12.96
CA CYS A 232 -1.98 -22.04 -12.88
C CYS A 232 -1.33 -21.20 -13.97
N ASP A 233 -1.98 -20.11 -14.35
CA ASP A 233 -1.47 -19.17 -15.35
C ASP A 233 -0.04 -18.71 -14.99
N PRO A 234 0.95 -18.95 -15.85
CA PRO A 234 2.33 -18.64 -15.55
C PRO A 234 2.58 -17.14 -15.67
N VAL A 235 3.42 -16.63 -14.79
CA VAL A 235 4.04 -15.30 -14.89
C VAL A 235 5.42 -15.45 -15.50
N ALA A 236 5.98 -14.40 -16.10
CA ALA A 236 7.34 -14.49 -16.63
C ALA A 236 8.18 -13.27 -16.34
N GLU A 237 9.45 -13.48 -16.08
CA GLU A 237 10.49 -12.46 -16.19
C GLU A 237 10.99 -12.45 -17.64
N LEU A 238 11.04 -11.26 -18.22
CA LEU A 238 11.54 -11.01 -19.58
C LEU A 238 12.90 -10.32 -19.48
N GLY A 239 13.84 -10.80 -20.28
CA GLY A 239 15.22 -10.33 -20.25
C GLY A 239 15.78 -10.12 -21.65
N TYR A 240 16.65 -9.14 -21.79
CA TYR A 240 17.51 -8.99 -22.96
C TYR A 240 18.88 -8.48 -22.52
N SER A 241 19.93 -9.16 -22.97
CA SER A 241 21.30 -8.74 -22.71
C SER A 241 22.26 -9.38 -23.72
N VAL A 242 23.57 -9.30 -23.44
CA VAL A 242 24.66 -9.68 -24.31
C VAL A 242 25.64 -10.57 -23.56
N CYS A 243 26.05 -11.66 -24.19
CA CYS A 243 27.11 -12.54 -23.73
C CYS A 243 28.31 -12.48 -24.68
N ASN A 244 29.50 -12.70 -24.13
CA ASN A 244 30.70 -12.98 -24.88
C ASN A 244 30.89 -14.50 -24.93
N MET A 245 30.62 -15.10 -26.11
CA MET A 245 30.62 -16.54 -26.28
C MET A 245 31.81 -16.98 -27.14
N THR A 246 32.56 -17.97 -26.68
CA THR A 246 33.58 -18.67 -27.46
C THR A 246 33.02 -19.99 -27.92
N MET A 247 33.11 -20.24 -29.22
CA MET A 247 32.45 -21.37 -29.89
C MET A 247 33.45 -22.10 -30.79
N VAL A 248 33.29 -23.41 -30.93
CA VAL A 248 34.05 -24.26 -31.84
C VAL A 248 33.07 -25.02 -32.72
N TYR A 249 33.22 -24.92 -34.04
CA TYR A 249 32.39 -25.65 -34.99
C TYR A 249 33.13 -26.86 -35.54
N ASN A 250 32.48 -28.02 -35.53
CA ASN A 250 33.01 -29.22 -36.17
C ASN A 250 32.10 -29.61 -37.35
N ASP A 251 32.65 -29.48 -38.56
CA ASP A 251 31.94 -29.77 -39.80
C ASP A 251 31.63 -31.25 -39.99
N THR A 252 32.52 -32.14 -39.51
CA THR A 252 32.32 -33.60 -39.66
C THR A 252 31.12 -34.10 -38.86
N THR A 253 30.92 -33.58 -37.65
CA THR A 253 29.82 -33.96 -36.78
C THR A 253 28.61 -33.03 -36.90
N LYS A 254 28.73 -31.92 -37.66
CA LYS A 254 27.71 -30.87 -37.76
C LYS A 254 27.27 -30.36 -36.39
N THR A 255 28.26 -30.12 -35.53
CA THR A 255 28.04 -29.67 -34.15
C THR A 255 28.78 -28.39 -33.86
N LEU A 256 28.10 -27.48 -33.19
CA LEU A 256 28.69 -26.29 -32.59
C LEU A 256 28.78 -26.50 -31.08
N THR A 257 29.97 -26.37 -30.51
CA THR A 257 30.18 -26.42 -29.06
C THR A 257 30.53 -25.03 -28.55
N VAL A 258 29.72 -24.52 -27.62
CA VAL A 258 30.01 -23.27 -26.91
C VAL A 258 30.89 -23.62 -25.71
N THR A 259 32.18 -23.30 -25.79
CA THR A 259 33.18 -23.70 -24.78
C THR A 259 33.25 -22.74 -23.60
N SER A 260 32.91 -21.46 -23.81
CA SER A 260 32.78 -20.50 -22.72
C SER A 260 31.74 -19.44 -23.06
N SER A 261 30.91 -19.05 -22.09
CA SER A 261 29.92 -17.99 -22.23
C SER A 261 29.93 -17.09 -21.01
N ARG A 262 30.53 -15.91 -21.16
CA ARG A 262 30.71 -14.94 -20.06
C ARG A 262 29.85 -13.71 -20.30
N PHE A 263 29.48 -13.03 -19.23
CA PHE A 263 28.84 -11.71 -19.38
C PHE A 263 29.84 -10.69 -19.91
N LEU A 264 29.34 -9.68 -20.61
CA LEU A 264 30.16 -8.57 -21.10
C LEU A 264 30.18 -7.44 -20.04
N PRO A 265 31.35 -7.06 -19.46
CA PRO A 265 31.42 -5.94 -18.53
C PRO A 265 30.89 -4.65 -19.14
N GLY A 266 30.14 -3.87 -18.36
CA GLY A 266 29.50 -2.63 -18.82
C GLY A 266 28.25 -2.83 -19.68
N SER A 267 27.77 -4.06 -19.86
CA SER A 267 26.48 -4.32 -20.52
C SER A 267 25.29 -4.10 -19.57
N ASN A 268 24.13 -3.81 -20.16
CA ASN A 268 22.87 -3.65 -19.45
C ASN A 268 21.96 -4.85 -19.69
N TYR A 269 21.23 -5.26 -18.65
CA TYR A 269 20.11 -6.18 -18.72
C TYR A 269 18.80 -5.39 -18.80
N LYS A 270 18.09 -5.52 -19.92
CA LYS A 270 16.74 -4.97 -20.04
C LYS A 270 15.76 -5.92 -19.37
N LEU A 271 15.02 -5.41 -18.40
CA LEU A 271 14.08 -6.19 -17.60
C LEU A 271 12.63 -5.87 -17.98
N GLY A 272 11.82 -6.90 -18.14
CA GLY A 272 10.38 -6.81 -18.32
C GLY A 272 9.64 -7.97 -17.67
N PHE A 273 8.31 -7.97 -17.75
CA PHE A 273 7.46 -8.97 -17.11
C PHE A 273 6.25 -9.34 -17.94
N ILE A 274 5.82 -10.59 -17.79
CA ILE A 274 4.47 -11.05 -18.09
C ILE A 274 3.72 -11.19 -16.77
N MET A 275 2.63 -10.46 -16.63
CA MET A 275 1.74 -10.52 -15.47
C MET A 275 0.32 -10.91 -15.91
N PRO A 276 -0.45 -11.60 -15.06
CA PRO A 276 -1.83 -11.96 -15.40
C PRO A 276 -2.71 -10.71 -15.38
N ASN A 277 -3.54 -10.56 -16.40
CA ASN A 277 -4.66 -9.61 -16.40
C ASN A 277 -5.91 -10.34 -15.89
N SER A 278 -6.18 -10.19 -14.60
CA SER A 278 -7.35 -10.78 -13.96
C SER A 278 -8.47 -9.74 -13.81
N ALA A 279 -9.72 -10.21 -13.77
CA ALA A 279 -10.88 -9.37 -13.42
C ALA A 279 -10.68 -8.68 -12.06
N PHE A 280 -10.03 -9.37 -11.11
CA PHE A 280 -9.66 -8.81 -9.82
C PHE A 280 -8.70 -7.62 -9.95
N GLY A 281 -7.72 -7.68 -10.86
CA GLY A 281 -6.84 -6.55 -11.15
C GLY A 281 -7.60 -5.32 -11.69
N GLN A 282 -8.62 -5.54 -12.54
CA GLN A 282 -9.49 -4.45 -13.03
C GLN A 282 -10.33 -3.83 -11.90
N VAL A 283 -10.89 -4.66 -11.03
CA VAL A 283 -11.63 -4.19 -9.84
C VAL A 283 -10.70 -3.39 -8.91
N ALA A 284 -9.47 -3.85 -8.69
CA ALA A 284 -8.48 -3.13 -7.90
C ALA A 284 -8.15 -1.75 -8.49
N LEU A 285 -8.02 -1.66 -9.82
CA LEU A 285 -7.79 -0.41 -10.52
C LEU A 285 -8.98 0.54 -10.39
N ALA A 286 -10.20 0.04 -10.61
CA ALA A 286 -11.43 0.83 -10.47
C ALA A 286 -11.62 1.36 -9.04
N ALA A 287 -11.36 0.52 -8.03
CA ALA A 287 -11.38 0.92 -6.62
C ALA A 287 -10.33 2.02 -6.32
N LYS A 288 -9.11 1.89 -6.87
CA LYS A 288 -8.05 2.90 -6.72
C LYS A 288 -8.46 4.25 -7.32
N ILE A 289 -8.93 4.25 -8.56
CA ILE A 289 -9.37 5.47 -9.26
C ILE A 289 -10.52 6.13 -8.51
N THR A 290 -11.50 5.33 -8.08
CA THR A 290 -12.64 5.82 -7.30
C THR A 290 -12.16 6.46 -5.99
N ALA A 291 -11.28 5.81 -5.23
CA ALA A 291 -10.71 6.37 -4.01
C ALA A 291 -10.02 7.72 -4.27
N ILE A 292 -9.16 7.82 -5.29
CA ILE A 292 -8.45 9.06 -5.64
C ILE A 292 -9.44 10.18 -6.00
N VAL A 293 -10.46 9.89 -6.82
CA VAL A 293 -11.51 10.85 -7.19
C VAL A 293 -12.22 11.36 -5.93
N PHE A 294 -12.64 10.48 -5.03
CA PHE A 294 -13.28 10.87 -3.76
C PHE A 294 -12.36 11.73 -2.88
N ALA A 295 -11.06 11.40 -2.80
CA ALA A 295 -10.10 12.20 -2.04
C ALA A 295 -9.93 13.60 -2.62
N VAL A 296 -9.77 13.72 -3.95
CA VAL A 296 -9.55 15.01 -4.60
C VAL A 296 -10.78 15.90 -4.49
N PHE A 297 -11.95 15.41 -4.89
CA PHE A 297 -13.18 16.23 -4.86
C PHE A 297 -13.62 16.55 -3.43
N GLY A 298 -13.57 15.56 -2.51
CA GLY A 298 -13.88 15.79 -1.11
C GLY A 298 -12.92 16.79 -0.45
N TYR A 299 -11.63 16.70 -0.75
CA TYR A 299 -10.68 17.69 -0.24
C TYR A 299 -10.92 19.09 -0.82
N LEU A 300 -11.16 19.22 -2.13
CA LEU A 300 -11.48 20.50 -2.76
C LEU A 300 -12.74 21.13 -2.16
N ALA A 301 -13.75 20.32 -1.82
CA ALA A 301 -14.94 20.78 -1.09
C ALA A 301 -14.57 21.31 0.30
N SER A 302 -13.68 20.62 1.03
CA SER A 302 -13.21 21.03 2.37
C SER A 302 -12.42 22.35 2.39
N ARG A 303 -11.87 22.80 1.25
CA ARG A 303 -11.16 24.09 1.14
C ARG A 303 -12.09 25.29 1.27
N ARG A 304 -13.38 25.09 1.03
CA ARG A 304 -14.43 26.07 1.25
C ARG A 304 -15.22 25.70 2.50
N THR A 305 -15.84 26.68 3.14
CA THR A 305 -16.56 26.47 4.39
C THR A 305 -17.89 25.75 4.12
N VAL A 306 -17.99 24.49 4.55
CA VAL A 306 -19.23 23.72 4.41
C VAL A 306 -20.32 24.30 5.30
N GLN A 307 -21.55 24.35 4.79
CA GLN A 307 -22.71 24.80 5.55
C GLN A 307 -23.05 23.80 6.66
N TRP A 308 -23.37 24.31 7.86
CA TRP A 308 -23.79 23.48 8.97
C TRP A 308 -25.11 22.79 8.63
N HIS A 309 -25.13 21.46 8.75
CA HIS A 309 -26.28 20.65 8.41
C HIS A 309 -26.94 20.11 9.70
N ASP A 310 -28.20 20.44 9.90
CA ASP A 310 -29.04 19.75 10.88
C ASP A 310 -29.86 18.70 10.16
N VAL A 311 -29.86 17.47 10.70
CA VAL A 311 -30.75 16.42 10.19
C VAL A 311 -32.15 16.72 10.70
N ASP A 312 -33.08 16.86 9.76
CA ASP A 312 -34.50 17.01 10.07
C ASP A 312 -35.07 15.63 10.43
N PRO A 313 -35.43 15.35 11.70
CA PRO A 313 -35.91 14.03 12.11
C PRO A 313 -37.23 13.66 11.43
N THR A 314 -37.90 14.62 10.79
CA THR A 314 -39.17 14.41 10.08
C THR A 314 -38.99 13.99 8.61
N LYS A 315 -37.76 14.03 8.08
CA LYS A 315 -37.47 13.72 6.67
C LYS A 315 -36.36 12.67 6.55
N ALA A 316 -36.70 11.51 5.99
CA ALA A 316 -35.69 10.51 5.66
C ALA A 316 -34.82 11.00 4.49
N GLU A 317 -33.50 11.01 4.67
CA GLU A 317 -32.55 11.32 3.59
C GLU A 317 -32.32 10.10 2.68
N SER A 318 -32.35 10.32 1.37
CA SER A 318 -32.02 9.27 0.41
C SER A 318 -30.52 9.01 0.34
N VAL A 319 -30.14 7.76 0.02
CA VAL A 319 -28.73 7.34 -0.13
C VAL A 319 -28.00 8.21 -1.17
N LEU A 320 -28.68 8.56 -2.27
CA LEU A 320 -28.13 9.44 -3.30
C LEU A 320 -27.85 10.85 -2.76
N THR A 321 -28.76 11.42 -1.97
CA THR A 321 -28.56 12.75 -1.35
C THR A 321 -27.36 12.73 -0.42
N ARG A 322 -27.18 11.64 0.35
CA ARG A 322 -26.02 11.45 1.21
C ARG A 322 -24.71 11.35 0.41
N ALA A 323 -24.70 10.56 -0.66
CA ALA A 323 -23.53 10.42 -1.54
C ALA A 323 -23.15 11.75 -2.21
N VAL A 324 -24.15 12.50 -2.71
CA VAL A 324 -23.92 13.85 -3.28
C VAL A 324 -23.36 14.78 -2.21
N ARG A 325 -23.88 14.76 -0.98
CA ARG A 325 -23.34 15.59 0.11
C ARG A 325 -21.89 15.22 0.49
N THR A 326 -21.52 13.95 0.39
CA THR A 326 -20.14 13.51 0.64
C THR A 326 -19.15 14.09 -0.37
N VAL A 327 -19.54 14.31 -1.63
CA VAL A 327 -18.61 14.81 -2.67
C VAL A 327 -18.79 16.31 -2.94
N LEU A 328 -20.03 16.78 -2.91
CA LEU A 328 -20.46 18.14 -3.26
C LEU A 328 -21.41 18.69 -2.18
N PRO A 329 -20.90 19.00 -0.97
CA PRO A 329 -21.70 19.64 0.06
C PRO A 329 -22.13 21.06 -0.34
N LYS A 330 -23.11 21.62 0.35
CA LYS A 330 -23.43 23.06 0.25
C LYS A 330 -22.30 23.85 0.92
N VAL A 331 -21.74 24.82 0.20
CA VAL A 331 -20.53 25.53 0.62
C VAL A 331 -20.70 27.04 0.54
N PHE A 332 -20.20 27.73 1.56
CA PHE A 332 -20.00 29.18 1.52
C PHE A 332 -18.72 29.52 0.75
N ARG A 333 -18.64 30.72 0.16
CA ARG A 333 -17.47 31.20 -0.59
C ARG A 333 -16.24 31.51 0.28
N HIS A 334 -16.29 31.27 1.59
CA HIS A 334 -15.20 31.52 2.52
C HIS A 334 -14.25 30.33 2.60
N GLN A 335 -12.94 30.59 2.70
CA GLN A 335 -11.92 29.55 2.85
C GLN A 335 -12.01 28.88 4.23
N SER A 336 -11.75 27.57 4.25
CA SER A 336 -11.64 26.76 5.47
C SER A 336 -10.27 26.07 5.50
N HIS A 337 -9.64 26.07 6.67
CA HIS A 337 -8.35 25.40 6.93
C HIS A 337 -8.52 24.26 7.93
N ALA A 338 -9.66 23.57 7.89
CA ALA A 338 -10.00 22.54 8.86
C ALA A 338 -9.11 21.29 8.77
N LEU A 339 -8.79 20.85 7.55
CA LEU A 339 -8.04 19.62 7.28
C LEU A 339 -6.97 19.87 6.21
N ARG A 340 -5.83 19.19 6.38
CA ARG A 340 -4.83 19.03 5.32
C ARG A 340 -5.19 17.83 4.44
N PHE A 341 -4.62 17.75 3.23
CA PHE A 341 -4.97 16.70 2.27
C PHE A 341 -4.61 15.30 2.76
N ASP A 342 -3.40 15.14 3.31
CA ASP A 342 -2.93 13.92 3.95
C ASP A 342 -3.88 13.46 5.08
N MET A 343 -4.25 14.37 5.98
CA MET A 343 -5.19 14.09 7.07
C MET A 343 -6.57 13.68 6.58
N PHE A 344 -7.05 14.30 5.50
CA PHE A 344 -8.32 13.96 4.86
C PHE A 344 -8.28 12.51 4.36
N CYS A 345 -7.23 12.13 3.63
CA CYS A 345 -7.08 10.78 3.07
C CYS A 345 -6.94 9.71 4.16
N TYR A 346 -6.09 9.94 5.18
CA TYR A 346 -5.86 8.95 6.23
C TYR A 346 -7.05 8.74 7.17
N ASN A 347 -7.86 9.78 7.39
CA ASN A 347 -9.04 9.66 8.22
C ASN A 347 -10.30 9.26 7.42
N SER A 348 -10.42 9.54 6.12
CA SER A 348 -11.64 9.17 5.39
C SER A 348 -11.79 7.64 5.28
N ASP A 349 -12.92 7.10 5.75
CA ASP A 349 -13.19 5.66 5.67
C ASP A 349 -13.32 5.18 4.23
N ILE A 350 -14.05 5.93 3.41
CA ILE A 350 -14.24 5.60 1.98
C ILE A 350 -12.89 5.49 1.30
N PHE A 351 -12.00 6.47 1.52
CA PHE A 351 -10.67 6.45 0.91
C PHE A 351 -9.84 5.27 1.42
N VAL A 352 -9.68 5.13 2.74
CA VAL A 352 -8.81 4.11 3.34
C VAL A 352 -9.26 2.71 2.97
N PHE A 353 -10.55 2.39 3.08
CA PHE A 353 -11.04 1.04 2.79
C PHE A 353 -10.99 0.72 1.30
N LEU A 354 -11.38 1.64 0.40
CA LEU A 354 -11.28 1.40 -1.04
C LEU A 354 -9.82 1.26 -1.50
N TYR A 355 -8.92 2.12 -1.00
CA TYR A 355 -7.51 2.07 -1.36
C TYR A 355 -6.84 0.82 -0.78
N ALA A 356 -7.11 0.47 0.49
CA ALA A 356 -6.58 -0.75 1.09
C ALA A 356 -7.09 -2.00 0.37
N ALA A 357 -8.37 -2.06 0.01
CA ALA A 357 -8.94 -3.16 -0.77
C ALA A 357 -8.27 -3.27 -2.15
N SER A 358 -8.07 -2.16 -2.84
CA SER A 358 -7.30 -2.10 -4.09
C SER A 358 -5.90 -2.69 -3.93
N VAL A 359 -5.19 -2.28 -2.88
CA VAL A 359 -3.83 -2.76 -2.59
C VAL A 359 -3.80 -4.26 -2.29
N LEU A 360 -4.74 -4.77 -1.48
CA LEU A 360 -4.81 -6.20 -1.14
C LEU A 360 -5.10 -7.07 -2.36
N ILE A 361 -5.93 -6.59 -3.29
CA ILE A 361 -6.25 -7.33 -4.51
C ILE A 361 -5.08 -7.30 -5.51
N ASP A 362 -4.35 -6.18 -5.61
CA ASP A 362 -3.20 -6.02 -6.52
C ASP A 362 -1.85 -6.50 -5.91
N ILE A 363 -1.85 -6.97 -4.65
CA ILE A 363 -0.62 -7.38 -3.96
C ILE A 363 0.20 -8.45 -4.69
N PRO A 364 -0.40 -9.46 -5.38
CA PRO A 364 0.41 -10.51 -6.03
C PRO A 364 1.28 -9.95 -7.17
N ASN A 365 0.69 -9.10 -8.02
CA ASN A 365 1.42 -8.43 -9.12
C ASN A 365 2.47 -7.46 -8.58
N CYS A 366 2.13 -6.74 -7.51
CA CYS A 366 3.04 -5.84 -6.82
C CYS A 366 4.29 -6.56 -6.27
N LEU A 367 4.10 -7.67 -5.54
CA LEU A 367 5.20 -8.46 -4.97
C LEU A 367 6.07 -9.08 -6.06
N LEU A 368 5.47 -9.59 -7.14
CA LEU A 368 6.17 -10.11 -8.31
C LEU A 368 7.10 -9.05 -8.92
N TYR A 369 6.61 -7.83 -9.10
CA TYR A 369 7.40 -6.74 -9.61
C TYR A 369 8.54 -6.38 -8.65
N MET A 370 8.21 -6.08 -7.39
CA MET A 370 9.18 -5.60 -6.40
C MET A 370 10.34 -6.58 -6.21
N ARG A 371 10.04 -7.87 -6.08
CA ARG A 371 11.06 -8.91 -5.90
C ARG A 371 12.06 -8.93 -7.05
N ASN A 372 11.58 -9.00 -8.28
CA ASN A 372 12.45 -9.17 -9.44
C ASN A 372 13.27 -7.90 -9.70
N VAL A 373 12.69 -6.72 -9.54
CA VAL A 373 13.44 -5.46 -9.66
C VAL A 373 14.51 -5.39 -8.57
N ASN A 374 14.14 -5.70 -7.32
CA ASN A 374 15.07 -5.68 -6.20
C ASN A 374 16.26 -6.62 -6.40
N LEU A 375 16.05 -7.81 -6.97
CA LEU A 375 17.11 -8.80 -7.25
C LEU A 375 18.23 -8.20 -8.10
N TYR A 376 17.89 -7.42 -9.12
CA TYR A 376 18.89 -6.78 -9.99
C TYR A 376 19.40 -5.45 -9.43
N THR A 377 18.54 -4.65 -8.82
CA THR A 377 18.95 -3.34 -8.26
C THR A 377 19.77 -3.44 -6.98
N MET A 378 19.74 -4.57 -6.26
CA MET A 378 20.58 -4.77 -5.07
C MET A 378 22.08 -4.73 -5.44
N TYR A 379 22.44 -5.24 -6.61
CA TYR A 379 23.83 -5.22 -7.11
C TYR A 379 24.18 -3.93 -7.85
N ALA A 380 23.21 -3.27 -8.47
CA ALA A 380 23.38 -2.02 -9.19
C ALA A 380 22.23 -1.04 -8.84
N PRO A 381 22.31 -0.34 -7.69
CA PRO A 381 21.22 0.51 -7.22
C PRO A 381 21.07 1.74 -8.12
N GLN A 382 19.84 1.99 -8.55
CA GLN A 382 19.47 3.18 -9.31
C GLN A 382 18.35 3.93 -8.60
N PHE A 383 18.51 5.25 -8.49
CA PHE A 383 17.59 6.11 -7.74
C PHE A 383 16.12 5.95 -8.16
N LEU A 384 15.83 5.92 -9.47
CA LEU A 384 14.47 5.87 -9.97
C LEU A 384 13.76 4.54 -9.61
N TYR A 385 14.45 3.41 -9.76
CA TYR A 385 13.89 2.10 -9.37
C TYR A 385 13.76 1.98 -7.85
N SER A 386 14.70 2.52 -7.07
CA SER A 386 14.57 2.57 -5.62
C SER A 386 13.36 3.41 -5.18
N LEU A 387 13.12 4.55 -5.82
CA LEU A 387 11.93 5.39 -5.56
C LEU A 387 10.64 4.64 -5.92
N GLN A 388 10.64 3.89 -7.03
CA GLN A 388 9.49 3.09 -7.44
C GLN A 388 9.21 1.95 -6.46
N LEU A 389 10.23 1.23 -6.01
CA LEU A 389 10.13 0.18 -4.98
C LEU A 389 9.62 0.75 -3.65
N PHE A 390 10.10 1.94 -3.27
CA PHE A 390 9.61 2.67 -2.10
C PHE A 390 8.12 2.99 -2.25
N SER A 391 7.71 3.54 -3.40
CA SER A 391 6.31 3.83 -3.70
C SER A 391 5.41 2.59 -3.60
N LEU A 392 5.83 1.46 -4.17
CA LEU A 392 5.08 0.20 -4.10
C LEU A 392 4.96 -0.33 -2.67
N SER A 393 6.04 -0.24 -1.89
CA SER A 393 6.03 -0.67 -0.48
C SER A 393 5.15 0.23 0.40
N THR A 394 5.09 1.54 0.11
CA THR A 394 4.20 2.46 0.84
C THR A 394 2.71 2.17 0.64
N ARG A 395 2.32 1.36 -0.35
CA ARG A 395 0.92 0.93 -0.52
C ARG A 395 0.37 0.21 0.72
N LEU A 396 1.21 -0.58 1.40
CA LEU A 396 0.84 -1.32 2.60
C LEU A 396 0.51 -0.40 3.79
N LEU A 397 0.91 0.87 3.74
CA LEU A 397 0.53 1.87 4.75
C LEU A 397 -0.99 2.01 4.86
N TRP A 398 -1.70 1.94 3.73
CA TRP A 398 -3.16 2.02 3.71
C TRP A 398 -3.81 0.80 4.36
N VAL A 399 -3.16 -0.36 4.27
CA VAL A 399 -3.58 -1.57 4.99
C VAL A 399 -3.42 -1.38 6.49
N ASN A 400 -2.31 -0.78 6.97
CA ASN A 400 -2.17 -0.42 8.39
C ASN A 400 -3.28 0.52 8.86
N CYS A 401 -3.61 1.56 8.09
CA CYS A 401 -4.73 2.47 8.39
C CYS A 401 -6.07 1.71 8.45
N ALA A 402 -6.32 0.80 7.51
CA ALA A 402 -7.53 0.01 7.45
C ALA A 402 -7.65 -0.97 8.64
N ILE A 403 -6.55 -1.60 9.06
CA ILE A 403 -6.49 -2.46 10.26
C ILE A 403 -6.93 -1.64 11.48
N LEU A 404 -6.31 -0.47 11.70
CA LEU A 404 -6.59 0.36 12.87
C LEU A 404 -8.06 0.83 12.90
N LYS A 405 -8.60 1.26 11.76
CA LYS A 405 -10.03 1.62 11.61
C LYS A 405 -10.95 0.43 11.83
N GLY A 406 -10.61 -0.73 11.26
CA GLY A 406 -11.33 -1.98 11.43
C GLY A 406 -11.40 -2.39 12.89
N CYS A 407 -10.31 -2.26 13.65
CA CYS A 407 -10.27 -2.50 15.09
C CYS A 407 -11.24 -1.58 15.86
N LYS A 408 -11.30 -0.28 15.53
CA LYS A 408 -12.27 0.65 16.16
C LYS A 408 -13.72 0.25 15.87
N ILE A 409 -14.02 -0.04 14.61
CA ILE A 409 -15.38 -0.43 14.19
C ILE A 409 -15.79 -1.73 14.85
N LEU A 410 -14.92 -2.75 14.83
CA LEU A 410 -15.16 -4.05 15.48
C LEU A 410 -15.38 -3.88 16.98
N TRP A 411 -14.53 -3.07 17.64
CA TRP A 411 -14.67 -2.81 19.07
C TRP A 411 -15.98 -2.09 19.42
N ASN A 412 -16.44 -1.17 18.57
CA ASN A 412 -17.74 -0.54 18.74
C ASN A 412 -18.90 -1.53 18.57
N LEU A 413 -18.80 -2.46 17.60
CA LEU A 413 -19.82 -3.49 17.36
C LEU A 413 -19.97 -4.47 18.52
N LEU A 414 -18.91 -4.68 19.32
CA LEU A 414 -18.99 -5.48 20.55
C LEU A 414 -19.82 -4.79 21.66
N GLY A 415 -20.19 -3.52 21.51
CA GLY A 415 -21.15 -2.83 22.39
C GLY A 415 -20.65 -2.60 23.83
N VAL A 416 -19.34 -2.70 24.08
CA VAL A 416 -18.77 -2.67 25.44
C VAL A 416 -18.87 -1.28 26.09
N ALA A 417 -18.92 -0.21 25.30
CA ALA A 417 -18.99 1.16 25.80
C ALA A 417 -20.41 1.72 25.70
N THR A 418 -20.94 2.25 26.80
CA THR A 418 -22.28 2.88 26.80
C THR A 418 -22.20 4.39 26.64
N PHE A 419 -21.07 5.00 27.02
CA PHE A 419 -20.86 6.45 26.95
C PHE A 419 -19.58 6.83 26.22
N ASN A 420 -19.59 8.03 25.66
CA ASN A 420 -18.42 8.64 25.03
C ASN A 420 -17.29 8.86 26.05
N GLY A 421 -16.08 8.36 25.76
CA GLY A 421 -14.89 8.51 26.61
C GLY A 421 -14.64 7.40 27.64
N GLU A 422 -15.49 6.36 27.70
CA GLU A 422 -15.36 5.28 28.69
C GLU A 422 -14.32 4.21 28.29
N SER A 423 -14.20 3.92 26.99
CA SER A 423 -13.40 2.78 26.53
C SER A 423 -11.92 3.09 26.34
N VAL A 424 -11.07 2.55 27.22
CA VAL A 424 -9.60 2.64 27.11
C VAL A 424 -9.09 1.99 25.81
N VAL A 425 -9.70 0.89 25.38
CA VAL A 425 -9.32 0.18 24.14
C VAL A 425 -9.65 1.03 22.91
N MET A 426 -10.79 1.71 22.88
CA MET A 426 -11.12 2.62 21.77
C MET A 426 -10.10 3.76 21.66
N ARG A 427 -9.60 4.27 22.80
CA ARG A 427 -8.51 5.25 22.82
C ARG A 427 -7.23 4.67 22.22
N PHE A 428 -6.88 3.42 22.52
CA PHE A 428 -5.66 2.74 22.08
C PHE A 428 -5.53 2.64 20.55
N PHE A 429 -6.66 2.54 19.83
CA PHE A 429 -6.67 2.44 18.36
C PHE A 429 -6.60 3.81 17.66
N ASN A 430 -5.84 4.77 18.20
CA ASN A 430 -5.59 6.06 17.57
C ASN A 430 -4.10 6.40 17.62
N TRP A 431 -3.67 7.24 16.70
CA TRP A 431 -2.35 7.83 16.67
C TRP A 431 -2.42 9.32 16.96
N SER A 432 -1.45 9.80 17.72
CA SER A 432 -1.35 11.21 18.07
C SER A 432 -1.13 12.07 16.83
N SER A 433 -0.26 11.61 15.93
CA SER A 433 0.23 12.38 14.78
C SER A 433 0.55 11.52 13.56
N VAL A 434 0.64 12.16 12.40
CA VAL A 434 1.07 11.55 11.13
C VAL A 434 2.49 10.95 11.23
N LYS A 435 3.32 11.42 12.18
CA LYS A 435 4.67 10.87 12.41
C LYS A 435 4.65 9.39 12.76
N THR A 436 3.73 8.97 13.63
CA THR A 436 3.60 7.56 14.07
C THR A 436 3.16 6.68 12.91
N LEU A 437 2.27 7.19 12.05
CA LEU A 437 1.91 6.55 10.79
C LEU A 437 3.14 6.33 9.90
N TYR A 438 3.96 7.36 9.67
CA TYR A 438 5.17 7.22 8.83
C TYR A 438 6.23 6.32 9.47
N ALA A 439 6.36 6.32 10.79
CA ALA A 439 7.21 5.35 11.49
C ALA A 439 6.75 3.90 11.22
N SER A 440 5.44 3.66 11.09
CA SER A 440 4.89 2.35 10.73
C SER A 440 5.23 1.89 9.32
N ALA A 441 5.54 2.82 8.42
CA ALA A 441 5.93 2.52 7.06
C ALA A 441 7.33 1.91 6.96
N VAL A 442 8.23 2.20 7.91
CA VAL A 442 9.64 1.77 7.85
C VAL A 442 9.75 0.25 7.79
N LEU A 443 8.98 -0.48 8.60
CA LEU A 443 8.98 -1.94 8.58
C LEU A 443 8.37 -2.52 7.30
N LEU A 444 7.52 -1.76 6.59
CA LEU A 444 6.89 -2.23 5.36
C LEU A 444 7.89 -2.37 4.20
N PHE A 445 9.01 -1.64 4.23
CA PHE A 445 10.09 -1.78 3.25
C PHE A 445 10.82 -3.12 3.37
N TYR A 446 10.73 -3.78 4.53
CA TYR A 446 11.36 -5.08 4.76
C TYR A 446 10.47 -6.25 4.33
N VAL A 447 9.26 -6.02 3.81
CA VAL A 447 8.38 -7.10 3.33
C VAL A 447 9.02 -7.93 2.21
N PRO A 448 9.58 -7.34 1.12
CA PRO A 448 10.25 -8.14 0.09
C PRO A 448 11.49 -8.90 0.60
N PRO A 449 12.43 -8.29 1.35
CA PRO A 449 13.53 -9.01 1.99
C PRO A 449 13.07 -10.13 2.93
N PHE A 450 11.98 -9.94 3.67
CA PHE A 450 11.41 -10.95 4.55
C PHE A 450 10.90 -12.18 3.78
N ILE A 451 10.30 -11.97 2.60
CA ILE A 451 9.88 -13.08 1.71
C ILE A 451 11.10 -13.86 1.23
N GLU A 452 12.20 -13.19 0.85
CA GLU A 452 13.44 -13.89 0.46
C GLU A 452 14.05 -14.63 1.64
N TYR A 453 14.05 -14.05 2.84
CA TYR A 453 14.54 -14.72 4.05
C TYR A 453 13.74 -15.99 4.34
N ASN A 454 12.40 -15.92 4.31
CA ASN A 454 11.52 -17.06 4.51
C ASN A 454 11.77 -18.19 3.48
N ASN A 455 12.17 -17.81 2.27
CA ASN A 455 12.36 -18.73 1.15
C ASN A 455 13.85 -18.90 0.80
N SER A 456 14.75 -18.70 1.77
CA SER A 456 16.20 -18.66 1.53
C SER A 456 16.79 -20.03 1.22
N ILE A 457 16.20 -21.10 1.79
CA ILE A 457 16.65 -22.48 1.58
C ILE A 457 15.86 -23.12 0.45
N THR A 458 16.48 -23.21 -0.73
CA THR A 458 15.86 -23.75 -1.94
C THR A 458 16.75 -24.73 -2.69
N VAL A 459 16.15 -25.74 -3.31
CA VAL A 459 16.81 -26.66 -4.23
C VAL A 459 15.96 -26.80 -5.49
N ASP A 460 16.58 -26.68 -6.67
CA ASP A 460 15.91 -26.88 -7.95
C ASP A 460 16.15 -28.30 -8.47
N VAL A 461 15.08 -29.04 -8.71
CA VAL A 461 15.12 -30.34 -9.40
C VAL A 461 14.77 -30.11 -10.87
N ARG A 462 15.72 -30.38 -11.76
CA ARG A 462 15.59 -30.14 -13.21
C ARG A 462 15.07 -31.38 -13.94
N ASN A 463 14.22 -31.18 -14.95
CA ASN A 463 13.68 -32.28 -15.76
C ASN A 463 14.78 -33.05 -16.51
N ALA A 464 15.86 -32.35 -16.90
CA ALA A 464 16.99 -32.94 -17.61
C ALA A 464 17.77 -33.99 -16.78
N VAL A 465 17.65 -33.95 -15.45
CA VAL A 465 18.29 -34.91 -14.54
C VAL A 465 17.30 -36.00 -14.13
N ARG A 466 16.07 -35.61 -13.79
CA ARG A 466 14.99 -36.52 -13.41
C ARG A 466 13.66 -35.96 -13.87
N ARG A 467 12.78 -36.83 -14.38
CA ARG A 467 11.40 -36.43 -14.74
C ARG A 467 10.70 -35.77 -13.55
N ILE A 468 10.24 -34.53 -13.77
CA ILE A 468 9.50 -33.75 -12.77
C ILE A 468 7.97 -33.87 -12.94
N ASP A 469 7.51 -34.58 -13.97
CA ASP A 469 6.11 -34.91 -14.15
C ASP A 469 5.61 -35.76 -12.97
N GLY A 470 4.51 -35.34 -12.33
CA GLY A 470 3.94 -35.97 -11.14
C GLY A 470 4.20 -35.22 -9.83
N ILE A 471 5.11 -34.24 -9.82
CA ILE A 471 5.31 -33.38 -8.65
C ILE A 471 4.19 -32.31 -8.62
N CYS A 472 3.34 -32.38 -7.59
CA CYS A 472 2.28 -31.40 -7.39
C CYS A 472 2.81 -30.18 -6.64
N VAL A 473 2.61 -28.99 -7.19
CA VAL A 473 2.86 -27.72 -6.52
C VAL A 473 1.52 -27.18 -6.03
N ASN A 474 1.35 -27.11 -4.71
CA ASN A 474 0.17 -26.53 -4.09
C ASN A 474 0.30 -25.01 -3.99
N VAL A 475 -0.82 -24.30 -4.21
CA VAL A 475 -0.90 -22.84 -4.07
C VAL A 475 -0.44 -22.38 -2.70
N PHE A 476 -0.82 -23.07 -1.63
CA PHE A 476 -0.51 -22.68 -0.25
C PHE A 476 0.98 -22.84 0.10
N ASP A 477 1.64 -23.82 -0.51
CA ASP A 477 3.09 -24.03 -0.41
C ASP A 477 3.87 -23.16 -1.42
N GLY A 478 3.13 -22.44 -2.27
CA GLY A 478 3.66 -21.52 -3.26
C GLY A 478 4.49 -20.40 -2.64
N PHE A 479 5.51 -19.95 -3.36
CA PHE A 479 6.50 -18.95 -2.94
C PHE A 479 5.93 -17.74 -2.14
N TYR A 480 4.79 -17.19 -2.55
CA TYR A 480 4.17 -16.04 -1.88
C TYR A 480 3.15 -16.41 -0.79
N MET A 481 2.33 -17.43 -1.01
CA MET A 481 1.23 -17.78 -0.10
C MET A 481 1.73 -18.32 1.22
N ARG A 482 2.83 -19.07 1.20
CA ARG A 482 3.42 -19.64 2.40
C ARG A 482 3.94 -18.59 3.39
N VAL A 483 4.20 -17.36 2.93
CA VAL A 483 4.66 -16.24 3.77
C VAL A 483 3.49 -15.31 4.17
N ALA A 484 2.33 -15.45 3.52
CA ALA A 484 1.22 -14.52 3.65
C ALA A 484 0.69 -14.40 5.09
N SER A 485 0.62 -15.52 5.83
CA SER A 485 0.21 -15.53 7.24
C SER A 485 1.19 -14.77 8.12
N SER A 486 2.49 -15.02 7.97
CA SER A 486 3.57 -14.33 8.70
C SER A 486 3.57 -12.83 8.41
N ILE A 487 3.38 -12.42 7.16
CA ILE A 487 3.24 -11.00 6.79
C ILE A 487 2.00 -10.39 7.45
N THR A 488 0.87 -11.08 7.42
CA THR A 488 -0.38 -10.60 8.04
C THR A 488 -0.21 -10.37 9.54
N ILE A 489 0.39 -11.32 10.25
CA ILE A 489 0.71 -11.20 11.68
C ILE A 489 1.69 -10.05 11.90
N GLY A 490 2.72 -9.94 11.07
CA GLY A 490 3.71 -8.85 11.12
C GLY A 490 3.08 -7.46 10.93
N LEU A 491 2.11 -7.31 10.03
CA LEU A 491 1.38 -6.05 9.83
C LEU A 491 0.54 -5.69 11.07
N ILE A 492 -0.17 -6.65 11.64
CA ILE A 492 -0.95 -6.44 12.87
C ILE A 492 -0.02 -6.07 14.03
N ALA A 493 1.08 -6.81 14.22
CA ALA A 493 2.06 -6.55 15.25
C ALA A 493 2.73 -5.17 15.10
N ASN A 494 3.06 -4.76 13.87
CA ASN A 494 3.61 -3.44 13.56
C ASN A 494 2.65 -2.32 14.00
N VAL A 495 1.37 -2.43 13.66
CA VAL A 495 0.35 -1.45 14.07
C VAL A 495 0.22 -1.41 15.59
N LEU A 496 0.09 -2.56 16.25
CA LEU A 496 -0.09 -2.63 17.71
C LEU A 496 1.14 -2.14 18.50
N LEU A 497 2.34 -2.43 18.03
CA LEU A 497 3.58 -2.00 18.67
C LEU A 497 3.72 -0.47 18.57
N LEU A 498 3.42 0.10 17.41
CA LEU A 498 3.52 1.54 17.24
C LEU A 498 2.39 2.32 17.88
N THR A 499 1.17 1.78 17.95
CA THR A 499 0.13 2.39 18.80
C THR A 499 0.53 2.36 20.27
N ALA A 500 1.09 1.25 20.77
CA ALA A 500 1.58 1.18 22.13
C ALA A 500 2.69 2.20 22.40
N LEU A 501 3.68 2.30 21.51
CA LEU A 501 4.75 3.27 21.60
C LEU A 501 4.23 4.72 21.60
N ASP A 502 3.29 5.04 20.72
CA ASP A 502 2.64 6.35 20.66
C ASP A 502 1.92 6.70 21.97
N HIS A 503 1.14 5.78 22.52
CA HIS A 503 0.43 6.01 23.79
C HIS A 503 1.36 6.16 24.99
N VAL A 504 2.50 5.48 25.00
CA VAL A 504 3.52 5.63 26.05
C VAL A 504 4.21 7.00 25.95
N ILE A 505 4.71 7.35 24.76
CA ILE A 505 5.45 8.61 24.53
C ILE A 505 4.53 9.82 24.71
N PHE A 506 3.32 9.78 24.14
CA PHE A 506 2.36 10.88 24.15
C PHE A 506 1.28 10.74 25.23
N SER A 507 1.58 10.06 26.34
CA SER A 507 0.62 9.81 27.43
C SER A 507 -0.03 11.07 27.99
N LYS A 508 0.71 12.18 28.11
CA LYS A 508 0.17 13.49 28.56
C LYS A 508 -0.83 14.08 27.56
N PHE A 509 -0.51 14.01 26.27
CA PHE A 509 -1.39 14.47 25.20
C PHE A 509 -2.73 13.70 25.26
N TRP A 510 -2.69 12.37 25.33
CA TRP A 510 -3.89 11.56 25.41
C TRP A 510 -4.75 11.88 26.65
N ARG A 511 -4.14 12.19 27.81
CA ARG A 511 -4.89 12.61 28.99
C ARG A 511 -5.63 13.93 28.78
N VAL A 512 -4.98 14.92 28.16
CA VAL A 512 -5.61 16.22 27.84
C VAL A 512 -6.76 16.02 26.84
N MET A 513 -6.53 15.25 25.78
CA MET A 513 -7.52 15.00 24.73
C MET A 513 -8.81 14.37 25.25
N THR A 514 -8.75 13.48 26.24
CA THR A 514 -9.97 12.86 26.81
C THR A 514 -10.91 13.84 27.51
N LYS A 515 -10.40 15.01 27.94
CA LYS A 515 -11.20 16.00 28.67
C LYS A 515 -12.04 16.87 27.75
N ASN A 516 -11.61 17.08 26.51
CA ASN A 516 -12.32 17.93 25.56
C ASN A 516 -13.46 17.20 24.82
N SER A 517 -14.66 17.80 24.74
CA SER A 517 -15.80 17.13 24.08
C SER A 517 -15.59 16.85 22.58
N LEU A 518 -15.02 17.77 21.81
CA LEU A 518 -14.76 17.55 20.38
C LEU A 518 -13.69 16.46 20.17
N ALA A 519 -12.64 16.47 20.98
CA ALA A 519 -11.61 15.43 20.93
C ALA A 519 -12.15 14.05 21.32
N ARG A 520 -13.10 13.96 22.26
CA ARG A 520 -13.77 12.69 22.56
C ARG A 520 -14.58 12.17 21.38
N GLN A 521 -15.28 13.04 20.64
CA GLN A 521 -15.99 12.62 19.42
C GLN A 521 -15.03 11.99 18.40
N ALA A 522 -13.85 12.59 18.19
CA ALA A 522 -12.81 12.03 17.34
C ALA A 522 -12.31 10.66 17.83
N ILE A 523 -11.92 10.58 19.10
CA ILE A 523 -11.19 9.43 19.64
C ILE A 523 -12.12 8.24 19.91
N PHE A 524 -13.28 8.49 20.51
CA PHE A 524 -14.13 7.42 21.06
C PHE A 524 -15.44 7.22 20.30
N ASN A 525 -15.93 8.24 19.58
CA ASN A 525 -17.24 8.21 18.93
C ASN A 525 -17.18 8.24 17.39
N SER A 526 -16.00 7.97 16.83
CA SER A 526 -15.82 7.90 15.38
C SER A 526 -14.71 6.93 15.00
N SER A 527 -14.68 6.54 13.73
CA SER A 527 -13.60 5.79 13.09
C SER A 527 -12.34 6.63 12.79
N SER A 528 -12.27 7.91 13.18
CA SER A 528 -11.04 8.72 13.04
C SER A 528 -9.87 8.01 13.71
N ILE A 529 -8.69 8.02 13.09
CA ILE A 529 -7.49 7.35 13.62
C ILE A 529 -6.35 8.32 13.90
N LEU A 530 -6.30 9.48 13.24
CA LEU A 530 -5.29 10.52 13.48
C LEU A 530 -5.93 11.72 14.16
N CYS A 531 -5.27 12.26 15.18
CA CYS A 531 -5.78 13.39 15.99
C CYS A 531 -5.06 14.73 15.77
N ASP A 532 -4.11 14.80 14.84
CA ASP A 532 -3.24 15.96 14.55
C ASP A 532 -4.05 17.26 14.20
N TYR A 533 -5.27 17.14 13.68
CA TYR A 533 -6.16 18.30 13.43
C TYR A 533 -6.77 18.90 14.70
N LEU A 534 -6.44 18.36 15.88
CA LEU A 534 -6.87 18.82 17.19
C LEU A 534 -5.71 19.36 18.04
N ASP A 535 -4.54 19.61 17.44
CA ASP A 535 -3.33 20.11 18.14
C ASP A 535 -3.52 21.45 18.87
N ASP A 536 -4.62 22.18 18.61
CA ASP A 536 -4.94 23.45 19.26
C ASP A 536 -5.50 23.30 20.68
N VAL A 537 -5.62 22.07 21.21
CA VAL A 537 -6.06 21.87 22.59
C VAL A 537 -4.99 22.39 23.55
N THR A 538 -5.36 23.39 24.36
CA THR A 538 -4.46 23.94 25.37
C THR A 538 -4.23 22.91 26.49
N PRO A 539 -2.98 22.57 26.83
CA PRO A 539 -2.66 21.53 27.81
C PRO A 539 -3.14 21.88 29.23
N ASP A 540 -3.22 23.17 29.56
CA ASP A 540 -3.55 23.64 30.91
C ASP A 540 -5.06 23.66 31.19
N THR A 541 -5.87 24.05 30.20
CA THR A 541 -7.33 24.20 30.36
C THR A 541 -8.13 23.10 29.68
N SER A 542 -7.52 22.28 28.80
CA SER A 542 -8.20 21.26 28.00
C SER A 542 -9.33 21.82 27.11
N VAL A 543 -9.20 23.09 26.75
CA VAL A 543 -10.18 23.84 25.95
C VAL A 543 -9.65 23.98 24.53
N ILE A 544 -10.55 23.93 23.53
CA ILE A 544 -10.21 24.24 22.14
C ILE A 544 -10.96 25.51 21.73
N ILE A 545 -10.23 26.49 21.21
CA ILE A 545 -10.80 27.67 20.57
C ILE A 545 -10.83 27.42 19.06
N VAL A 546 -12.02 27.21 18.50
CA VAL A 546 -12.21 26.90 17.07
C VAL A 546 -13.07 27.97 16.42
N THR A 547 -12.74 28.37 15.19
CA THR A 547 -13.62 29.24 14.41
C THR A 547 -14.87 28.49 13.94
N ALA A 548 -16.02 29.15 13.90
CA ALA A 548 -17.27 28.54 13.41
C ALA A 548 -17.12 27.91 12.02
N ARG A 549 -16.31 28.52 11.13
CA ARG A 549 -16.02 28.01 9.78
C ARG A 549 -15.30 26.66 9.80
N ARG A 550 -14.27 26.53 10.64
CA ARG A 550 -13.53 25.27 10.80
C ARG A 550 -14.42 24.19 11.41
N LEU A 551 -15.16 24.52 12.46
CA LEU A 551 -16.04 23.57 13.13
C LEU A 551 -17.13 23.01 12.20
N SER A 552 -17.71 23.87 11.34
CA SER A 552 -18.68 23.44 10.33
C SER A 552 -18.10 22.46 9.30
N THR A 553 -16.87 22.72 8.85
CA THR A 553 -16.19 21.83 7.91
C THR A 553 -15.83 20.50 8.57
N LEU A 554 -15.44 20.51 9.85
CA LEU A 554 -15.22 19.28 10.62
C LEU A 554 -16.53 18.49 10.79
N GLN A 555 -17.65 19.14 11.12
CA GLN A 555 -18.96 18.48 11.25
C GLN A 555 -19.34 17.70 9.99
N TRP A 556 -19.18 18.30 8.81
CA TRP A 556 -19.38 17.62 7.54
C TRP A 556 -18.44 16.42 7.35
N PHE A 557 -17.16 16.58 7.67
CA PHE A 557 -16.19 15.48 7.53
C PHE A 557 -16.55 14.30 8.43
N PHE A 558 -16.90 14.54 9.70
CA PHE A 558 -17.35 13.49 10.61
C PHE A 558 -18.61 12.77 10.14
N THR A 559 -19.59 13.49 9.62
CA THR A 559 -20.87 12.90 9.22
C THR A 559 -20.83 12.22 7.85
N SER A 560 -19.92 12.65 6.97
CA SER A 560 -19.89 12.22 5.56
C SER A 560 -18.72 11.30 5.20
N HIS A 561 -17.58 11.42 5.89
CA HIS A 561 -16.35 10.66 5.61
C HIS A 561 -15.94 9.69 6.72
N LEU A 562 -16.56 9.77 7.91
CA LEU A 562 -16.31 8.89 9.04
C LEU A 562 -17.57 8.10 9.44
N VAL A 563 -17.36 6.89 9.93
CA VAL A 563 -18.35 6.13 10.69
C VAL A 563 -18.39 6.71 12.09
N CYS A 564 -19.47 7.42 12.38
CA CYS A 564 -19.84 7.88 13.70
C CYS A 564 -20.55 6.77 14.48
N PHE A 565 -20.25 6.62 15.78
CA PHE A 565 -20.73 5.47 16.57
C PHE A 565 -22.04 5.71 17.33
N GLY A 566 -22.39 6.97 17.62
CA GLY A 566 -23.66 7.31 18.25
C GLY A 566 -23.66 7.27 19.78
N LEU A 567 -22.49 7.24 20.42
CA LEU A 567 -22.38 7.14 21.88
C LEU A 567 -22.76 8.46 22.56
N PRO A 568 -23.66 8.42 23.57
CA PRO A 568 -24.05 9.62 24.31
C PRO A 568 -22.95 10.11 25.25
N GLU A 569 -22.92 11.42 25.51
CA GLU A 569 -22.05 12.02 26.54
C GLU A 569 -22.54 11.68 27.95
N LYS A 570 -21.61 11.27 28.82
CA LYS A 570 -21.91 10.89 30.20
C LYS A 570 -22.46 12.09 30.99
N GLY A 571 -23.57 11.88 31.70
CA GLY A 571 -24.18 12.91 32.56
C GLY A 571 -24.94 14.02 31.84
N LEU A 572 -25.12 13.95 30.52
CA LEU A 572 -25.82 14.99 29.74
C LEU A 572 -27.26 15.23 30.24
N ARG A 573 -28.02 14.16 30.51
CA ARG A 573 -29.41 14.24 31.01
C ARG A 573 -29.48 14.86 32.42
N ALA A 574 -28.57 14.45 33.30
CA ALA A 574 -28.48 14.99 34.67
C ALA A 574 -28.02 16.45 34.71
N ASN A 575 -27.14 16.84 33.79
CA ASN A 575 -26.68 18.23 33.69
C ASN A 575 -27.76 19.13 33.07
N LYS A 576 -28.53 18.60 32.10
CA LYS A 576 -29.70 19.29 31.55
C LYS A 576 -30.78 19.50 32.61
N SER A 577 -31.07 18.50 33.44
CA SER A 577 -32.05 18.67 34.54
C SER A 577 -31.55 19.66 35.59
N LYS A 578 -30.29 19.58 36.03
CA LYS A 578 -29.69 20.55 36.96
C LYS A 578 -29.73 21.99 36.42
N ALA A 579 -29.42 22.20 35.14
CA ALA A 579 -29.49 23.52 34.50
C ALA A 579 -30.92 24.09 34.45
N VAL A 580 -31.94 23.23 34.42
CA VAL A 580 -33.36 23.62 34.47
C VAL A 580 -33.80 23.87 35.93
N THR A 581 -33.36 23.08 36.90
CA THR A 581 -33.75 23.22 38.31
C THR A 581 -33.15 24.46 38.99
N VAL A 582 -31.96 24.91 38.58
CA VAL A 582 -31.34 26.17 39.08
C VAL A 582 -32.19 27.42 38.73
N LYS A 583 -33.17 27.29 37.83
CA LYS A 583 -34.11 28.37 37.47
C LYS A 583 -35.45 28.34 38.21
N ALA A 584 -35.70 27.41 39.11
CA ALA A 584 -36.92 27.45 39.93
C ALA A 584 -36.63 28.18 41.25
N PRO A 585 -37.14 29.40 41.50
CA PRO A 585 -37.25 29.90 42.86
C PRO A 585 -38.19 28.97 43.63
N GLN A 586 -37.80 28.66 44.86
CA GLN A 586 -38.65 27.93 45.80
C GLN A 586 -39.93 28.73 46.05
N THR A 587 -41.05 28.27 45.52
CA THR A 587 -42.37 28.48 46.10
C THR A 587 -43.18 27.19 45.97
N SER A 588 -43.76 26.78 47.08
CA SER A 588 -44.46 25.53 47.37
C SER A 588 -45.88 25.48 46.73
N PRO A 589 -46.72 24.45 46.95
CA PRO A 589 -47.19 23.56 45.90
C PRO A 589 -48.70 23.67 45.60
N HIS A 590 -49.13 23.74 44.34
CA HIS A 590 -50.48 23.28 43.94
C HIS A 590 -50.57 22.90 42.46
N LYS A 591 -50.88 21.61 42.24
CA LYS A 591 -51.57 20.86 41.15
C LYS A 591 -51.52 21.28 39.64
N PRO A 592 -51.72 20.31 38.71
CA PRO A 592 -51.16 20.32 37.35
C PRO A 592 -52.19 20.65 36.25
N LEU A 593 -51.74 21.17 35.10
CA LEU A 593 -51.95 20.60 33.75
C LEU A 593 -51.43 21.51 32.60
N LEU A 594 -50.90 20.83 31.57
CA LEU A 594 -50.91 21.12 30.12
C LEU A 594 -50.17 22.35 29.51
N SER A 595 -49.20 21.99 28.65
CA SER A 595 -48.92 22.49 27.29
C SER A 595 -48.96 24.00 26.99
N SER A 596 -47.84 24.54 26.53
CA SER A 596 -47.75 25.10 25.16
C SER A 596 -46.31 25.53 24.85
N LEU A 597 -45.90 25.21 23.62
CA LEU A 597 -44.76 25.81 22.96
C LEU A 597 -45.00 27.31 22.81
N SER A 598 -44.00 28.14 23.11
CA SER A 598 -43.86 29.45 22.49
C SER A 598 -42.41 29.86 22.39
N ALA A 599 -42.05 30.23 21.17
CA ALA A 599 -40.78 30.79 20.77
C ALA A 599 -40.52 32.12 21.49
N VAL A 600 -39.28 32.33 21.92
CA VAL A 600 -38.80 33.65 22.38
C VAL A 600 -37.57 33.99 21.54
N ALA A 601 -37.64 35.16 20.91
CA ALA A 601 -36.61 35.76 20.07
C ALA A 601 -35.30 36.06 20.86
N PRO A 602 -34.13 36.14 20.21
CA PRO A 602 -32.89 36.45 20.89
C PRO A 602 -32.72 37.97 21.05
N ASP A 603 -32.67 38.45 22.30
CA ASP A 603 -32.16 39.78 22.61
C ASP A 603 -30.65 39.85 22.36
N GLU A 604 -30.26 40.78 21.50
CA GLU A 604 -28.90 41.30 21.37
C GLU A 604 -28.57 42.19 22.56
N SER A 605 -27.76 41.70 23.52
CA SER A 605 -26.76 42.49 24.28
C SER A 605 -26.31 41.75 25.54
N ALA A 606 -25.18 41.05 25.47
CA ALA A 606 -24.35 40.77 26.64
C ALA A 606 -22.94 40.37 26.18
N ALA A 607 -22.08 41.36 26.02
CA ALA A 607 -20.64 41.14 25.95
C ALA A 607 -20.09 40.94 27.37
N ALA A 608 -19.25 39.92 27.50
CA ALA A 608 -18.22 39.70 28.52
C ALA A 608 -18.66 39.65 29.99
N THR A 609 -18.79 38.44 30.53
CA THR A 609 -17.95 37.88 31.64
C THR A 609 -18.60 36.61 32.19
N GLY A 610 -17.94 35.46 32.06
CA GLY A 610 -18.40 34.17 32.57
C GLY A 610 -18.13 33.03 31.58
N ASP A 611 -17.50 31.96 32.06
CA ASP A 611 -17.10 30.72 31.35
C ASP A 611 -18.23 30.07 30.49
N THR A 612 -18.48 30.57 29.28
CA THR A 612 -19.47 29.98 28.36
C THR A 612 -18.81 28.98 27.41
N GLY A 613 -18.50 27.78 27.91
CA GLY A 613 -18.01 26.66 27.09
C GLY A 613 -19.14 25.95 26.34
N CYS A 614 -19.01 25.79 25.03
CA CYS A 614 -19.86 24.91 24.22
C CYS A 614 -19.39 23.45 24.32
N ARG A 615 -20.29 22.49 24.05
CA ARG A 615 -19.95 21.05 23.98
C ARG A 615 -20.41 20.43 22.67
N VAL A 616 -19.57 19.60 22.09
CA VAL A 616 -19.91 18.82 20.89
C VAL A 616 -20.40 17.45 21.31
N VAL A 617 -21.61 17.09 20.90
CA VAL A 617 -22.27 15.83 21.26
C VAL A 617 -22.77 15.11 20.03
N GLN A 618 -23.02 13.81 20.16
CA GLN A 618 -23.62 13.00 19.13
C GLN A 618 -24.89 12.33 19.65
N ASP A 619 -25.90 12.18 18.80
CA ASP A 619 -27.12 11.43 19.10
C ASP A 619 -26.98 9.94 18.74
N GLY A 620 -27.99 9.13 19.09
CA GLY A 620 -28.04 7.71 18.72
C GLY A 620 -28.10 7.49 17.20
N ASP A 621 -28.56 8.49 16.45
CA ASP A 621 -28.63 8.49 14.98
C ASP A 621 -27.31 8.92 14.32
N ARG A 622 -26.24 9.07 15.11
CA ARG A 622 -24.86 9.33 14.68
C ARG A 622 -24.63 10.73 14.10
N ASN A 623 -25.49 11.68 14.41
CA ASN A 623 -25.40 13.09 14.01
C ASN A 623 -24.73 13.95 15.08
N LEU A 624 -23.94 14.92 14.65
CA LEU A 624 -23.19 15.82 15.53
C LEU A 624 -23.92 17.13 15.77
N TYR A 625 -24.06 17.49 17.05
CA TYR A 625 -24.68 18.73 17.50
C TYR A 625 -23.73 19.55 18.36
N LEU A 626 -23.90 20.87 18.30
CA LEU A 626 -23.25 21.80 19.20
C LEU A 626 -24.24 22.25 20.27
N LEU A 627 -23.90 22.02 21.53
CA LEU A 627 -24.65 22.48 22.68
C LEU A 627 -24.00 23.74 23.26
N ASP A 628 -24.82 24.72 23.62
CA ASP A 628 -24.38 25.88 24.39
C ASP A 628 -24.17 25.52 25.89
N HIS A 629 -23.67 26.44 26.69
CA HIS A 629 -23.45 26.30 28.14
C HIS A 629 -24.70 25.85 28.93
N LYS A 630 -25.90 26.07 28.37
CA LYS A 630 -27.19 25.61 28.92
C LYS A 630 -27.61 24.21 28.45
N TYR A 631 -26.74 23.46 27.76
CA TYR A 631 -27.04 22.16 27.17
C TYR A 631 -28.21 22.18 26.16
N THR A 632 -28.40 23.33 25.51
CA THR A 632 -29.39 23.52 24.44
C THR A 632 -28.68 23.46 23.08
N ALA A 633 -29.28 22.73 22.14
CA ALA A 633 -28.71 22.60 20.80
C ALA A 633 -28.81 23.93 20.06
N ILE A 634 -27.70 24.37 19.49
CA ILE A 634 -27.64 25.57 18.66
C ILE A 634 -28.21 25.19 17.29
N THR A 635 -29.23 25.92 16.84
CA THR A 635 -29.85 25.68 15.53
C THR A 635 -28.92 26.05 14.38
N SER A 636 -29.04 25.35 13.25
CA SER A 636 -28.29 25.62 12.01
C SER A 636 -28.37 27.07 11.55
N LEU A 637 -29.53 27.73 11.68
CA LEU A 637 -29.67 29.14 11.32
C LEU A 637 -28.76 30.03 12.18
N ALA A 638 -28.82 29.87 13.51
CA ALA A 638 -27.99 30.62 14.45
C ALA A 638 -26.50 30.34 14.23
N PHE A 639 -26.16 29.09 13.90
CA PHE A 639 -24.77 28.71 13.62
C PHE A 639 -24.28 29.24 12.27
N ASN A 640 -25.12 29.26 11.24
CA ASN A 640 -24.77 29.83 9.93
C ASN A 640 -24.48 31.34 10.03
N ILE A 641 -25.17 32.08 10.90
CA ILE A 641 -24.83 33.49 11.19
C ILE A 641 -23.43 33.60 11.81
N LYS A 642 -23.10 32.71 12.76
CA LYS A 642 -21.75 32.61 13.37
C LYS A 642 -20.67 32.25 12.33
N ILE A 643 -20.98 31.42 11.35
CA ILE A 643 -20.10 31.08 10.21
C ILE A 643 -19.80 32.31 9.35
N LEU A 644 -20.83 33.09 8.99
CA LEU A 644 -20.68 34.31 8.19
C LEU A 644 -19.77 35.32 8.91
N LYS A 645 -20.02 35.55 10.21
CA LYS A 645 -19.23 36.43 11.08
C LYS A 645 -17.86 35.85 11.50
N ASN A 646 -17.56 34.59 11.18
CA ASN A 646 -16.37 33.85 11.58
C ASN A 646 -16.07 33.90 13.10
N THR A 647 -17.11 33.77 13.94
CA THR A 647 -16.94 33.89 15.39
C THR A 647 -16.12 32.73 15.95
N THR A 648 -15.29 33.00 16.96
CA THR A 648 -14.58 31.98 17.74
C THR A 648 -15.52 31.31 18.73
N ILE A 649 -15.39 30.00 18.88
CA ILE A 649 -16.18 29.16 19.76
C ILE A 649 -15.24 28.43 20.68
N THR A 650 -15.52 28.51 21.97
CA THR A 650 -14.78 27.83 23.03
C THR A 650 -15.44 26.48 23.30
N ILE A 651 -14.74 25.38 23.03
CA ILE A 651 -15.24 24.01 23.25
C ILE A 651 -14.55 23.43 24.48
N GLN A 652 -15.34 22.94 25.43
CA GLN A 652 -14.88 22.29 26.66
C GLN A 652 -15.13 20.78 26.64
#